data_AF-A0A932RPH3-F1
#
_entry.id   AF-A0A932RPH3-F1
#
_cell.length_a   1.000
_cell.length_b   1.000
_cell.length_c   1.000
_cell.angle_alpha   90.00
_cell.angle_beta   90.00
_cell.angle_gamma   90.00
#
_symmetry.space_group_name_H-M   'P 1'
#
loop_
_entity.id
_entity.type
_entity.pdbx_description
1 polymer ?
#
loop_
_entity_poly.entity_id
_entity_poly.type
_entity_poly.pdbx_seq_one_letter_code
_entity_poly.pdbx_strand_id
1 'polypeptide(L)'
;MSAYKQIQRTVCLALVALLVMPAPALRADEITTLTAVADATLQQSLPTTNDGATAVLRALGESNEVIRTLARFDLSSIASSAAVKVANLKMKVAQAPTTARNQAAHRVTGTTPWTEGGVTWTSRDGTAPNNWGTAGGDIGVTAINTQSSGTTVGATINWSILSDGAVPNIPQDWVTTPANNQGLLVKDATETDPARAVVKTVYSGTLVSTGAAPPATLSANLGTCSGATPTVNINKSFLIFQGNNNSIRPNPTEIRGRIVPDACPTTPPTVQFFRVTNETSTVNLNWYVVEFARGVSVQRGTVASQSSTVLNAAITPVSSLNQAFLLWSKTPASADGSFSQDDPTIGDLTALNNVQFRVNTSNVSHTIDWEVVEFTNSADASIQRGTTTAMTSSTVSVTLSINPVDPAKSFPLVGYRIPGGSGSIGRLLLRGRLSNCTATCNQLIVDRSVGGATISEIGYQVVTLNNGSTVQSASTNFATGVLTQSPVLSPTVDTTRSIAFTSTLSGGGVNFGRSILASPLAQSLGVSAFTMALAAASITLTRGNGNDAADASWYVAELNNADPIAVSYNSREDGTPANRPQLDVSFLRDSAYSGVVAGISDVTLNITFPAGATVSNYDGSLVARKNGASTPTFTPNDGTSYTAGTQPVFGETVISSSANFAASPTVVSIVDENGPDSVVSPSTQYSYKTYTRDNNTITGAAIPAAPHYSFGAGTTTTTGAGGGASKNWSYKTAGTALAPPGLNPGNKVIAASNDNNLHSMSTSTGARNYKPTGSTGTTGGAVQSRPAVIAQGDTQLADCDAGTPGNQPCDISFVGSNDGRVYAFNAITGQLIWSTPAPGNPGALVAAGGMIQGGIAVQLKAYANGAFTPTTDLVIVGTREISLTANKVYALNGSTGAIVWTFSPGNMDAVNSTPAVDYANNTVWVSSLSNGGAQPSLWKINSVTGAAISNFSLGNISGSPTISLNGRVVYVVTDTGNLAAVRNDIAACTNTLVTGATSGNGFPIAVATGALSDNIFFATTTAGAGTIRKASFAYNVACGGETFAAAAGYANPSGIGTLSTPIWNPFTGFIYAGSSNGNLYKIDPANGSVAGTRTVNAAATIGDPALDVFVNRIYVGDSQGRIYSFDIF
;
A
#
# COMPACT_ATOMS: atom_id res chain seq x y z
N MET A 1 7.08 -30.60 -52.28
CA MET A 1 7.86 -30.41 -51.02
C MET A 1 8.33 -28.97 -50.74
N SER A 2 8.00 -27.96 -51.56
CA SER A 2 8.40 -26.56 -51.30
C SER A 2 7.33 -25.74 -50.54
N ALA A 3 6.04 -25.95 -50.81
CA ALA A 3 4.95 -25.17 -50.19
C ALA A 3 4.69 -25.50 -48.70
N TYR A 4 5.00 -26.72 -48.25
CA TYR A 4 4.76 -27.16 -46.86
C TYR A 4 5.78 -26.59 -45.86
N LYS A 5 7.01 -26.29 -46.32
CA LYS A 5 8.08 -25.70 -45.48
C LYS A 5 7.93 -24.20 -45.26
N GLN A 6 7.20 -23.50 -46.14
CA GLN A 6 7.02 -22.04 -46.05
C GLN A 6 5.86 -21.66 -45.11
N ILE A 7 4.83 -22.51 -45.01
CA ILE A 7 3.74 -22.35 -44.04
C ILE A 7 4.21 -22.65 -42.60
N GLN A 8 5.04 -23.69 -42.40
CA GLN A 8 5.62 -23.97 -41.07
C GLN A 8 6.59 -22.89 -40.59
N ARG A 9 7.34 -22.22 -41.48
CA ARG A 9 8.23 -21.11 -41.08
C ARG A 9 7.48 -19.81 -40.75
N THR A 10 6.36 -19.55 -41.41
CA THR A 10 5.55 -18.35 -41.14
C THR A 10 4.70 -18.51 -39.88
N VAL A 11 4.21 -19.73 -39.60
CA VAL A 11 3.50 -20.05 -38.34
C VAL A 11 4.45 -20.12 -37.14
N CYS A 12 5.69 -20.62 -37.30
CA CYS A 12 6.69 -20.59 -36.23
C CYS A 12 7.25 -19.18 -35.96
N LEU A 13 7.42 -18.31 -36.96
CA LEU A 13 7.86 -16.93 -36.70
C LEU A 13 6.75 -16.08 -36.05
N ALA A 14 5.48 -16.33 -36.38
CA ALA A 14 4.34 -15.69 -35.71
C ALA A 14 4.14 -16.20 -34.27
N LEU A 15 4.44 -17.48 -33.99
CA LEU A 15 4.40 -18.02 -32.62
C LEU A 15 5.57 -17.57 -31.75
N VAL A 16 6.77 -17.35 -32.32
CA VAL A 16 7.96 -16.95 -31.55
C VAL A 16 8.01 -15.43 -31.30
N ALA A 17 7.42 -14.61 -32.18
CA ALA A 17 7.28 -13.17 -31.94
C ALA A 17 6.20 -12.81 -30.89
N LEU A 18 5.32 -13.76 -30.51
CA LEU A 18 4.39 -13.60 -29.39
C LEU A 18 5.00 -13.95 -28.01
N LEU A 19 6.26 -14.41 -27.96
CA LEU A 19 6.85 -15.01 -26.76
C LEU A 19 8.02 -14.23 -26.15
N VAL A 20 8.32 -13.01 -26.60
CA VAL A 20 9.33 -12.15 -25.96
C VAL A 20 8.86 -10.69 -25.91
N MET A 21 7.78 -10.45 -25.16
CA MET A 21 7.66 -9.20 -24.42
C MET A 21 8.05 -9.52 -22.98
N PRO A 22 8.97 -8.77 -22.34
CA PRO A 22 9.12 -8.89 -20.90
C PRO A 22 7.78 -8.47 -20.30
N ALA A 23 7.08 -9.42 -19.67
CA ALA A 23 5.90 -9.11 -18.90
C ALA A 23 6.25 -7.96 -17.95
N PRO A 24 5.43 -6.90 -17.85
CA PRO A 24 5.59 -5.94 -16.78
C PRO A 24 5.59 -6.74 -15.46
N ALA A 25 6.49 -6.39 -14.55
CA ALA A 25 6.65 -7.09 -13.29
C ALA A 25 5.27 -7.22 -12.60
N LEU A 26 4.73 -8.44 -12.58
CA LEU A 26 3.45 -8.76 -11.95
C LEU A 26 3.64 -8.77 -10.43
N ARG A 27 3.03 -7.79 -9.77
CA ARG A 27 2.48 -7.89 -8.40
C ARG A 27 1.03 -7.36 -8.50
N ALA A 28 0.00 -7.79 -7.78
CA ALA A 28 -0.18 -8.80 -6.76
C ALA A 28 -1.55 -9.52 -6.89
N ASP A 29 -2.35 -9.23 -7.93
CA ASP A 29 -3.76 -9.66 -8.05
C ASP A 29 -4.17 -9.89 -9.52
N GLU A 30 -5.39 -10.41 -9.77
CA GLU A 30 -5.97 -10.47 -11.12
C GLU A 30 -6.46 -9.08 -11.58
N ILE A 31 -6.02 -8.66 -12.77
CA ILE A 31 -6.26 -7.31 -13.30
C ILE A 31 -7.15 -7.40 -14.53
N THR A 32 -8.20 -6.57 -14.57
CA THR A 32 -9.01 -6.35 -15.78
C THR A 32 -8.90 -4.87 -16.20
N THR A 33 -8.52 -4.63 -17.46
CA THR A 33 -8.51 -3.30 -18.07
C THR A 33 -9.83 -3.05 -18.78
N LEU A 34 -10.57 -2.03 -18.34
CA LEU A 34 -11.85 -1.63 -18.91
C LEU A 34 -11.66 -0.36 -19.75
N THR A 35 -12.20 -0.31 -20.97
CA THR A 35 -12.26 0.91 -21.77
C THR A 35 -13.54 1.68 -21.48
N ALA A 36 -13.49 3.02 -21.54
CA ALA A 36 -14.68 3.84 -21.35
C ALA A 36 -15.78 3.48 -22.35
N VAL A 37 -17.01 3.34 -21.86
CA VAL A 37 -18.22 3.11 -22.66
C VAL A 37 -18.90 4.42 -23.05
N ALA A 38 -18.57 5.51 -22.34
CA ALA A 38 -19.08 6.86 -22.59
C ALA A 38 -18.07 7.88 -22.05
N ASP A 39 -17.90 8.99 -22.75
CA ASP A 39 -17.14 10.16 -22.32
C ASP A 39 -17.71 11.43 -22.96
N ALA A 40 -17.39 12.60 -22.40
CA ALA A 40 -17.84 13.87 -22.98
C ALA A 40 -17.06 15.04 -22.39
N THR A 41 -17.08 16.18 -23.09
CA THR A 41 -16.61 17.46 -22.56
C THR A 41 -17.81 18.34 -22.18
N LEU A 42 -17.74 19.02 -21.04
CA LEU A 42 -18.71 20.02 -20.56
C LEU A 42 -18.07 21.40 -20.64
N GLN A 43 -18.72 22.36 -21.30
CA GLN A 43 -18.19 23.72 -21.49
C GLN A 43 -19.15 24.78 -20.93
N GLN A 44 -18.66 25.61 -19.99
CA GLN A 44 -19.46 26.67 -19.37
C GLN A 44 -19.89 27.77 -20.36
N SER A 45 -19.01 28.11 -21.30
CA SER A 45 -19.23 29.14 -22.32
C SER A 45 -20.31 28.72 -23.35
N LEU A 46 -20.51 27.41 -23.52
CA LEU A 46 -21.45 26.79 -24.44
C LEU A 46 -22.43 25.89 -23.68
N PRO A 47 -23.32 26.46 -22.84
CA PRO A 47 -23.99 25.73 -21.77
C PRO A 47 -25.01 24.67 -22.23
N THR A 48 -25.38 24.69 -23.51
CA THR A 48 -26.35 23.79 -24.14
C THR A 48 -25.74 22.96 -25.27
N THR A 49 -24.43 23.06 -25.50
CA THR A 49 -23.74 22.31 -26.56
C THR A 49 -23.30 20.95 -26.03
N ASN A 50 -23.47 19.92 -26.86
CA ASN A 50 -22.96 18.58 -26.61
C ASN A 50 -21.69 18.35 -27.42
N ASP A 51 -20.65 17.87 -26.75
CA ASP A 51 -19.35 17.54 -27.36
C ASP A 51 -19.03 16.03 -27.28
N GLY A 52 -20.05 15.16 -27.12
CA GLY A 52 -19.85 13.72 -26.86
C GLY A 52 -19.03 13.02 -27.95
N ALA A 53 -19.23 13.39 -29.22
CA ALA A 53 -18.55 12.77 -30.36
C ALA A 53 -17.16 13.35 -30.69
N THR A 54 -16.59 14.18 -29.82
CA THR A 54 -15.28 14.80 -30.08
C THR A 54 -14.15 13.79 -29.87
N ALA A 55 -13.13 13.78 -30.74
CA ALA A 55 -11.98 12.87 -30.62
C ALA A 55 -11.02 13.20 -29.45
N VAL A 56 -11.31 14.26 -28.71
CA VAL A 56 -10.45 14.84 -27.69
C VAL A 56 -11.31 15.39 -26.55
N LEU A 57 -11.00 14.99 -25.33
CA LEU A 57 -11.62 15.47 -24.10
C LEU A 57 -10.80 16.62 -23.49
N ARG A 58 -11.46 17.66 -22.97
CA ARG A 58 -10.75 18.88 -22.49
C ARG A 58 -10.99 19.12 -21.00
N ALA A 59 -9.96 19.56 -20.28
CA ALA A 59 -10.07 20.00 -18.89
C ALA A 59 -9.31 21.32 -18.71
N LEU A 60 -10.01 22.39 -18.33
CA LEU A 60 -9.48 23.76 -18.30
C LEU A 60 -10.11 24.61 -17.19
N GLY A 61 -9.26 25.42 -16.54
CA GLY A 61 -9.68 26.59 -15.76
C GLY A 61 -9.11 27.87 -16.38
N GLU A 62 -9.93 28.62 -17.12
CA GLU A 62 -9.62 29.95 -17.65
C GLU A 62 -10.55 31.01 -17.08
N SER A 63 -10.17 32.30 -17.18
CA SER A 63 -11.04 33.40 -16.76
C SER A 63 -12.29 33.44 -17.65
N ASN A 64 -13.45 33.21 -17.04
CA ASN A 64 -14.80 33.17 -17.66
C ASN A 64 -15.14 31.91 -18.47
N GLU A 65 -14.34 30.84 -18.39
CA GLU A 65 -14.69 29.55 -18.99
C GLU A 65 -14.13 28.36 -18.19
N VAL A 66 -15.04 27.55 -17.65
CA VAL A 66 -14.74 26.26 -17.02
C VAL A 66 -15.04 25.13 -18.00
N ILE A 67 -14.08 24.21 -18.17
CA ILE A 67 -14.24 23.02 -19.01
C ILE A 67 -13.89 21.77 -18.20
N ARG A 68 -14.77 20.77 -18.26
CA ARG A 68 -14.67 19.50 -17.52
C ARG A 68 -14.84 18.33 -18.46
N THR A 69 -14.29 17.18 -18.10
CA THR A 69 -14.39 15.94 -18.86
C THR A 69 -15.10 14.86 -18.05
N LEU A 70 -15.96 14.06 -18.70
CA LEU A 70 -16.62 12.89 -18.15
C LEU A 70 -16.07 11.59 -18.76
N ALA A 71 -16.07 10.50 -17.98
CA ALA A 71 -15.83 9.13 -18.48
C ALA A 71 -16.59 8.10 -17.64
N ARG A 72 -17.20 7.09 -18.26
CA ARG A 72 -17.91 5.98 -17.58
C ARG A 72 -17.42 4.64 -18.12
N PHE A 73 -17.37 3.64 -17.24
CA PHE A 73 -16.86 2.29 -17.51
C PHE A 73 -17.90 1.23 -17.17
N ASP A 74 -17.88 0.09 -17.85
CA ASP A 74 -18.73 -1.07 -17.54
C ASP A 74 -17.92 -2.11 -16.75
N LEU A 75 -18.32 -2.37 -15.51
CA LEU A 75 -17.66 -3.31 -14.60
C LEU A 75 -18.36 -4.68 -14.55
N SER A 76 -19.35 -4.95 -15.40
CA SER A 76 -20.16 -6.18 -15.38
C SER A 76 -19.36 -7.47 -15.63
N SER A 77 -18.15 -7.37 -16.18
CA SER A 77 -17.22 -8.49 -16.33
C SER A 77 -16.60 -8.96 -15.01
N ILE A 78 -16.69 -8.15 -13.95
CA ILE A 78 -16.21 -8.46 -12.60
C ILE A 78 -17.39 -9.04 -11.81
N ALA A 79 -17.22 -10.25 -11.27
CA ALA A 79 -18.28 -10.91 -10.50
C ALA A 79 -18.68 -10.05 -9.28
N SER A 80 -19.98 -9.97 -8.98
CA SER A 80 -20.50 -9.17 -7.85
C SER A 80 -19.98 -9.64 -6.48
N SER A 81 -19.48 -10.87 -6.39
CA SER A 81 -18.87 -11.45 -5.20
C SER A 81 -17.33 -11.33 -5.18
N ALA A 82 -16.72 -10.66 -6.16
CA ALA A 82 -15.30 -10.36 -6.14
C ALA A 82 -15.01 -9.14 -5.24
N ALA A 83 -13.89 -9.21 -4.51
CA ALA A 83 -13.45 -8.12 -3.65
C ALA A 83 -12.45 -7.22 -4.41
N VAL A 84 -12.88 -6.02 -4.79
CA VAL A 84 -12.07 -5.03 -5.49
C VAL A 84 -11.08 -4.37 -4.53
N LYS A 85 -9.80 -4.42 -4.88
CA LYS A 85 -8.69 -3.90 -4.07
C LYS A 85 -8.20 -2.55 -4.58
N VAL A 86 -7.96 -2.44 -5.89
CA VAL A 86 -7.39 -1.24 -6.53
C VAL A 86 -8.15 -0.92 -7.81
N ALA A 87 -8.35 0.37 -8.11
CA ALA A 87 -8.70 0.80 -9.45
C ALA A 87 -7.89 2.03 -9.86
N ASN A 88 -7.41 2.08 -11.11
CA ASN A 88 -6.63 3.21 -11.63
C ASN A 88 -7.21 3.71 -12.96
N LEU A 89 -7.68 4.97 -12.98
CA LEU A 89 -8.09 5.66 -14.20
C LEU A 89 -6.84 6.11 -14.96
N LYS A 90 -6.78 5.78 -16.24
CA LYS A 90 -5.69 6.14 -17.15
C LYS A 90 -6.23 6.97 -18.31
N MET A 91 -5.66 8.14 -18.53
CA MET A 91 -5.97 8.97 -19.69
C MET A 91 -4.68 9.46 -20.35
N LYS A 92 -4.64 9.40 -21.68
CA LYS A 92 -3.47 9.79 -22.48
C LYS A 92 -3.61 11.23 -22.96
N VAL A 93 -2.53 12.01 -22.85
CA VAL A 93 -2.50 13.43 -23.23
C VAL A 93 -2.47 13.57 -24.75
N ALA A 94 -3.54 14.13 -25.32
CA ALA A 94 -3.66 14.48 -26.74
C ALA A 94 -2.93 15.79 -27.05
N GLN A 95 -3.05 16.78 -26.15
CA GLN A 95 -2.39 18.08 -26.23
C GLN A 95 -1.94 18.51 -24.83
N ALA A 96 -0.69 18.97 -24.72
CA ALA A 96 -0.09 19.32 -23.45
C ALA A 96 -0.08 20.84 -23.21
N PRO A 97 -0.28 21.29 -21.97
CA PRO A 97 -0.19 22.70 -21.63
C PRO A 97 1.27 23.18 -21.63
N THR A 98 1.47 24.50 -21.77
CA THR A 98 2.82 25.12 -21.66
C THR A 98 3.37 25.11 -20.24
N THR A 99 2.51 24.91 -19.24
CA THR A 99 2.87 24.73 -17.82
C THR A 99 1.98 23.64 -17.23
N ALA A 100 2.54 22.75 -16.42
CA ALA A 100 1.79 21.66 -15.81
C ALA A 100 0.68 22.17 -14.88
N ARG A 101 -0.48 21.51 -14.91
CA ARG A 101 -1.68 21.85 -14.13
C ARG A 101 -2.14 20.67 -13.31
N ASN A 102 -2.77 20.92 -12.16
CA ASN A 102 -3.29 19.85 -11.31
C ASN A 102 -4.71 19.46 -11.76
N GLN A 103 -4.91 18.17 -12.01
CA GLN A 103 -6.12 17.60 -12.57
C GLN A 103 -6.75 16.67 -11.53
N ALA A 104 -7.94 17.05 -11.07
CA ALA A 104 -8.68 16.36 -10.02
C ALA A 104 -9.75 15.44 -10.63
N ALA A 105 -9.71 14.16 -10.24
CA ALA A 105 -10.75 13.19 -10.57
C ALA A 105 -11.79 13.13 -9.45
N HIS A 106 -13.06 13.21 -9.82
CA HIS A 106 -14.21 13.18 -8.92
C HIS A 106 -15.20 12.10 -9.34
N ARG A 107 -15.93 11.57 -8.36
CA ARG A 107 -17.09 10.71 -8.61
C ARG A 107 -18.26 11.57 -9.07
N VAL A 108 -18.90 11.19 -10.17
CA VAL A 108 -20.19 11.78 -10.57
C VAL A 108 -21.27 11.25 -9.63
N THR A 109 -22.16 12.12 -9.19
CA THR A 109 -23.25 11.79 -8.26
C THR A 109 -24.61 11.99 -8.94
N GLY A 110 -25.70 11.62 -8.25
CA GLY A 110 -27.07 11.73 -8.74
C GLY A 110 -27.74 10.37 -8.97
N THR A 111 -29.05 10.40 -9.21
CA THR A 111 -29.90 9.20 -9.33
C THR A 111 -30.17 8.80 -10.79
N THR A 112 -29.83 9.66 -11.75
CA THR A 112 -30.05 9.45 -13.18
C THR A 112 -28.73 9.48 -13.96
N PRO A 113 -28.51 8.50 -14.86
CA PRO A 113 -27.32 8.48 -15.69
C PRO A 113 -27.32 9.62 -16.70
N TRP A 114 -26.14 10.15 -16.97
CA TRP A 114 -25.92 10.99 -18.14
C TRP A 114 -25.77 10.12 -19.39
N THR A 115 -26.09 10.70 -20.54
CA THR A 115 -25.92 10.08 -21.85
C THR A 115 -24.96 10.89 -22.68
N GLU A 116 -24.01 10.22 -23.31
CA GLU A 116 -22.91 10.88 -24.00
C GLU A 116 -23.37 11.74 -25.21
N GLY A 117 -24.38 11.32 -25.96
CA GLY A 117 -24.97 12.15 -27.04
C GLY A 117 -25.94 13.25 -26.59
N GLY A 118 -26.19 13.40 -25.28
CA GLY A 118 -27.15 14.39 -24.74
C GLY A 118 -26.58 15.29 -23.64
N VAL A 119 -25.46 14.92 -23.03
CA VAL A 119 -24.88 15.66 -21.90
C VAL A 119 -24.37 17.03 -22.34
N THR A 120 -24.66 18.06 -21.55
CA THR A 120 -24.22 19.45 -21.75
C THR A 120 -23.84 20.05 -20.40
N TRP A 121 -23.39 21.31 -20.36
CA TRP A 121 -23.13 22.00 -19.09
C TRP A 121 -24.36 22.07 -18.17
N THR A 122 -25.56 22.13 -18.74
CA THR A 122 -26.82 22.30 -17.98
C THR A 122 -27.62 21.01 -17.84
N SER A 123 -27.48 20.05 -18.76
CA SER A 123 -28.27 18.83 -18.80
C SER A 123 -27.43 17.55 -18.74
N ARG A 124 -27.97 16.48 -18.14
CA ARG A 124 -27.35 15.15 -18.09
C ARG A 124 -27.55 14.36 -19.38
N ASP A 125 -28.70 14.53 -20.05
CA ASP A 125 -29.10 13.72 -21.20
C ASP A 125 -29.77 14.51 -22.33
N GLY A 126 -29.80 15.84 -22.22
CA GLY A 126 -30.39 16.74 -23.22
C GLY A 126 -31.90 16.89 -23.08
N THR A 127 -32.53 16.27 -22.07
CA THR A 127 -33.98 16.32 -21.84
C THR A 127 -34.32 16.92 -20.47
N ALA A 128 -35.25 17.87 -20.43
CA ALA A 128 -35.82 18.35 -19.17
C ALA A 128 -36.84 17.31 -18.64
N PRO A 129 -36.89 17.01 -17.33
CA PRO A 129 -36.25 17.74 -16.22
C PRO A 129 -34.88 17.16 -15.77
N ASN A 130 -34.21 16.31 -16.55
CA ASN A 130 -32.97 15.63 -16.15
C ASN A 130 -31.71 16.54 -16.26
N ASN A 131 -31.73 17.62 -15.50
CA ASN A 131 -30.64 18.60 -15.42
C ASN A 131 -29.65 18.27 -14.29
N TRP A 132 -28.46 18.86 -14.35
CA TRP A 132 -27.54 18.86 -13.20
C TRP A 132 -28.14 19.69 -12.05
N GLY A 133 -27.95 19.25 -10.81
CA GLY A 133 -28.28 20.05 -9.63
C GLY A 133 -27.39 21.30 -9.55
N THR A 134 -26.13 21.16 -9.92
CA THR A 134 -25.17 22.26 -10.15
C THR A 134 -24.65 22.20 -11.59
N ALA A 135 -24.78 23.30 -12.33
CA ALA A 135 -24.30 23.37 -13.72
C ALA A 135 -22.80 23.02 -13.81
N GLY A 136 -22.44 22.22 -14.82
CA GLY A 136 -21.11 21.65 -15.00
C GLY A 136 -20.89 20.28 -14.34
N GLY A 137 -21.93 19.66 -13.79
CA GLY A 137 -21.87 18.29 -13.25
C GLY A 137 -22.02 18.20 -11.74
N ASP A 138 -22.85 17.27 -11.27
CA ASP A 138 -22.95 16.96 -9.84
C ASP A 138 -21.85 15.98 -9.45
N ILE A 139 -20.96 16.39 -8.55
CA ILE A 139 -19.78 15.63 -8.17
C ILE A 139 -19.63 15.53 -6.65
N GLY A 140 -18.91 14.51 -6.19
CA GLY A 140 -18.43 14.44 -4.81
C GLY A 140 -17.54 15.65 -4.47
N VAL A 141 -17.76 16.25 -3.29
CA VAL A 141 -17.06 17.48 -2.85
C VAL A 141 -15.55 17.29 -2.77
N THR A 142 -15.10 16.11 -2.35
CA THR A 142 -13.69 15.75 -2.24
C THR A 142 -13.24 15.11 -3.56
N ALA A 143 -12.10 15.53 -4.09
CA ALA A 143 -11.46 14.83 -5.20
C ALA A 143 -11.01 13.43 -4.73
N ILE A 144 -11.30 12.40 -5.54
CA ILE A 144 -10.83 11.03 -5.28
C ILE A 144 -9.30 11.02 -5.32
N ASN A 145 -8.73 11.68 -6.35
CA ASN A 145 -7.30 11.81 -6.53
C ASN A 145 -6.97 13.01 -7.42
N THR A 146 -5.82 13.63 -7.20
CA THR A 146 -5.33 14.76 -8.02
C THR A 146 -3.94 14.44 -8.58
N GLN A 147 -3.74 14.66 -9.87
CA GLN A 147 -2.49 14.37 -10.57
C GLN A 147 -2.05 15.56 -11.42
N SER A 148 -0.74 15.69 -11.65
CA SER A 148 -0.21 16.70 -12.56
C SER A 148 -0.44 16.30 -14.02
N SER A 149 -0.85 17.26 -14.85
CA SER A 149 -1.01 17.08 -16.30
C SER A 149 0.33 16.86 -17.01
N GLY A 150 1.44 17.26 -16.38
CA GLY A 150 2.73 17.41 -17.07
C GLY A 150 2.66 18.39 -18.25
N THR A 151 3.68 18.33 -19.11
CA THR A 151 3.84 19.19 -20.31
C THR A 151 4.18 18.37 -21.57
N THR A 152 3.95 17.06 -21.56
CA THR A 152 4.38 16.14 -22.63
C THR A 152 3.18 15.49 -23.32
N VAL A 153 3.07 15.66 -24.63
CA VAL A 153 2.06 14.98 -25.46
C VAL A 153 2.33 13.46 -25.48
N GLY A 154 1.27 12.66 -25.40
CA GLY A 154 1.33 11.20 -25.40
C GLY A 154 1.62 10.56 -24.04
N ALA A 155 1.86 11.37 -23.00
CA ALA A 155 2.01 10.87 -21.63
C ALA A 155 0.68 10.31 -21.10
N THR A 156 0.73 9.27 -20.27
CA THR A 156 -0.44 8.72 -19.58
C THR A 156 -0.47 9.23 -18.14
N ILE A 157 -1.59 9.84 -17.75
CA ILE A 157 -1.84 10.27 -16.37
C ILE A 157 -2.70 9.20 -15.69
N ASN A 158 -2.35 8.87 -14.44
CA ASN A 158 -2.94 7.77 -13.68
C ASN A 158 -3.53 8.29 -12.37
N TRP A 159 -4.84 8.21 -12.19
CA TRP A 159 -5.53 8.55 -10.95
C TRP A 159 -5.93 7.28 -10.21
N SER A 160 -5.58 7.16 -8.93
CA SER A 160 -6.07 6.08 -8.08
C SER A 160 -7.52 6.34 -7.70
N ILE A 161 -8.43 5.45 -8.10
CA ILE A 161 -9.88 5.56 -7.90
C ILE A 161 -10.29 4.60 -6.80
N LEU A 162 -10.22 5.05 -5.54
CA LEU A 162 -10.62 4.23 -4.38
C LEU A 162 -11.75 4.87 -3.59
N SER A 163 -11.51 6.05 -3.03
CA SER A 163 -12.41 6.68 -2.08
C SER A 163 -12.38 8.20 -2.22
N ASP A 164 -13.53 8.84 -2.09
CA ASP A 164 -13.69 10.29 -1.92
C ASP A 164 -13.97 10.67 -0.45
N GLY A 165 -13.80 9.73 0.49
CA GLY A 165 -14.13 9.88 1.92
C GLY A 165 -15.60 9.67 2.27
N ALA A 166 -16.54 9.88 1.34
CA ALA A 166 -17.95 9.52 1.51
C ALA A 166 -18.23 8.08 1.06
N VAL A 167 -17.60 7.73 -0.07
CA VAL A 167 -17.35 6.46 -0.75
C VAL A 167 -16.24 5.57 -0.17
N PRO A 168 -16.39 4.60 0.75
CA PRO A 168 -15.21 3.89 1.29
C PRO A 168 -14.42 3.10 0.23
N ASN A 169 -15.11 2.52 -0.75
CA ASN A 169 -14.52 1.86 -1.92
C ASN A 169 -15.48 2.01 -3.11
N ILE A 170 -15.24 3.03 -3.92
CA ILE A 170 -16.07 3.45 -5.06
C ILE A 170 -16.19 2.33 -6.11
N PRO A 171 -15.09 1.70 -6.58
CA PRO A 171 -15.20 0.57 -7.51
C PRO A 171 -15.98 -0.62 -6.94
N GLN A 172 -15.82 -0.93 -5.66
CA GLN A 172 -16.57 -2.01 -5.02
C GLN A 172 -18.07 -1.71 -4.96
N ASP A 173 -18.44 -0.46 -4.68
CA ASP A 173 -19.82 0.01 -4.72
C ASP A 173 -20.41 -0.13 -6.13
N TRP A 174 -19.63 0.16 -7.18
CA TRP A 174 -20.08 -0.03 -8.57
C TRP A 174 -20.26 -1.50 -8.96
N VAL A 175 -19.42 -2.40 -8.45
CA VAL A 175 -19.56 -3.85 -8.70
C VAL A 175 -20.76 -4.43 -7.96
N THR A 176 -20.98 -4.03 -6.70
CA THR A 176 -22.06 -4.55 -5.86
C THR A 176 -23.42 -3.92 -6.17
N THR A 177 -23.41 -2.63 -6.52
CA THR A 177 -24.60 -1.83 -6.85
C THR A 177 -24.36 -1.06 -8.15
N PRO A 178 -24.49 -1.70 -9.33
CA PRO A 178 -24.20 -1.08 -10.63
C PRO A 178 -24.94 0.24 -10.90
N ALA A 179 -26.12 0.44 -10.29
CA ALA A 179 -26.88 1.69 -10.39
C ALA A 179 -26.14 2.92 -9.80
N ASN A 180 -25.17 2.72 -8.91
CA ASN A 180 -24.36 3.80 -8.34
C ASN A 180 -23.22 4.27 -9.28
N ASN A 181 -22.95 3.53 -10.36
CA ASN A 181 -21.92 3.88 -11.32
C ASN A 181 -22.39 4.98 -12.29
N GLN A 182 -22.22 6.23 -11.86
CA GLN A 182 -22.48 7.41 -12.68
C GLN A 182 -21.24 7.90 -13.44
N GLY A 183 -20.11 7.19 -13.34
CA GLY A 183 -18.84 7.55 -13.95
C GLY A 183 -18.00 8.54 -13.14
N LEU A 184 -16.96 9.05 -13.79
CA LEU A 184 -15.94 9.94 -13.27
C LEU A 184 -15.95 11.26 -14.02
N LEU A 185 -15.63 12.34 -13.31
CA LEU A 185 -15.40 13.66 -13.86
C LEU A 185 -13.96 14.08 -13.57
N VAL A 186 -13.22 14.49 -14.60
CA VAL A 186 -11.89 15.09 -14.46
C VAL A 186 -11.98 16.58 -14.77
N LYS A 187 -11.44 17.40 -13.87
CA LYS A 187 -11.41 18.86 -13.98
C LYS A 187 -10.10 19.42 -13.46
N ASP A 188 -9.81 20.66 -13.83
CA ASP A 188 -8.72 21.39 -13.21
C ASP A 188 -9.01 21.59 -11.71
N ALA A 189 -7.98 21.42 -10.88
CA ALA A 189 -8.07 21.69 -9.45
C ALA A 189 -8.36 23.19 -9.18
N THR A 190 -7.93 24.08 -10.08
CA THR A 190 -8.17 25.53 -10.02
C THR A 190 -8.99 25.98 -11.24
N GLU A 191 -10.30 26.14 -11.06
CA GLU A 191 -11.24 26.51 -12.13
C GLU A 191 -11.33 28.03 -12.38
N THR A 192 -10.57 28.86 -11.65
CA THR A 192 -10.53 30.33 -11.80
C THR A 192 -9.08 30.84 -11.90
N ASP A 193 -8.66 31.32 -13.09
CA ASP A 193 -7.37 32.01 -13.32
C ASP A 193 -7.65 33.47 -13.75
N PRO A 194 -7.04 34.52 -13.15
CA PRO A 194 -7.19 35.91 -13.63
C PRO A 194 -6.69 36.08 -15.08
N ALA A 195 -7.47 36.78 -15.91
CA ALA A 195 -7.18 36.97 -17.35
C ALA A 195 -5.75 37.48 -17.60
N ARG A 196 -4.96 36.72 -18.36
CA ARG A 196 -3.63 37.14 -18.79
C ARG A 196 -3.70 38.21 -19.88
N ALA A 197 -2.69 39.07 -19.95
CA ALA A 197 -2.56 40.11 -20.95
C ALA A 197 -2.26 39.52 -22.33
N VAL A 198 -3.18 39.75 -23.27
CA VAL A 198 -3.10 39.25 -24.65
C VAL A 198 -3.27 40.42 -25.60
N VAL A 199 -2.28 40.63 -26.47
CA VAL A 199 -2.33 41.67 -27.51
C VAL A 199 -3.37 41.29 -28.56
N LYS A 200 -4.17 42.27 -28.99
CA LYS A 200 -5.09 42.12 -30.12
C LYS A 200 -4.37 42.46 -31.42
N THR A 201 -3.74 43.63 -31.48
CA THR A 201 -2.97 44.09 -32.64
C THR A 201 -2.13 45.33 -32.29
N VAL A 202 -1.19 45.68 -33.18
CA VAL A 202 -0.41 46.91 -33.16
C VAL A 202 -0.67 47.67 -34.46
N TYR A 203 -1.13 48.90 -34.32
CA TYR A 203 -1.24 49.86 -35.42
C TYR A 203 0.06 50.66 -35.53
N SER A 204 0.50 50.99 -36.73
CA SER A 204 1.68 51.83 -36.93
C SER A 204 1.53 52.75 -38.13
N GLY A 205 2.32 53.82 -38.17
CA GLY A 205 2.33 54.75 -39.29
C GLY A 205 3.41 55.82 -39.18
N THR A 206 3.47 56.64 -40.23
CA THR A 206 4.37 57.80 -40.31
C THR A 206 3.59 59.07 -40.59
N LEU A 207 4.07 60.21 -40.07
CA LEU A 207 3.52 61.54 -40.32
C LEU A 207 4.66 62.55 -40.47
N VAL A 208 4.45 63.59 -41.26
CA VAL A 208 5.42 64.68 -41.45
C VAL A 208 4.74 66.01 -41.15
N SER A 209 5.35 66.81 -40.27
CA SER A 209 4.93 68.17 -39.96
C SER A 209 5.79 69.18 -40.72
N THR A 210 5.17 70.00 -41.58
CA THR A 210 5.81 71.12 -42.29
C THR A 210 5.00 72.41 -42.07
N GLY A 211 5.66 73.56 -41.82
CA GLY A 211 5.01 74.89 -41.74
C GLY A 211 5.06 75.62 -40.38
N ALA A 212 4.88 76.95 -40.41
CA ALA A 212 5.13 77.91 -39.32
C ALA A 212 3.88 78.43 -38.55
N ALA A 213 2.70 77.83 -38.72
CA ALA A 213 1.47 78.31 -38.07
C ALA A 213 1.11 77.45 -36.82
N PRO A 214 1.25 77.96 -35.59
CA PRO A 214 0.79 77.27 -34.38
C PRO A 214 -0.72 77.48 -34.12
N PRO A 215 -1.44 76.49 -33.56
CA PRO A 215 -1.08 75.08 -33.39
C PRO A 215 -1.38 74.23 -34.64
N ALA A 216 -0.43 73.39 -35.07
CA ALA A 216 -0.68 72.40 -36.12
C ALA A 216 -1.07 71.06 -35.48
N THR A 217 -2.22 70.51 -35.87
CA THR A 217 -2.68 69.16 -35.47
C THR A 217 -2.52 68.22 -36.65
N LEU A 218 -1.75 67.15 -36.46
CA LEU A 218 -1.64 66.05 -37.41
C LEU A 218 -2.43 64.87 -36.89
N SER A 219 -3.17 64.19 -37.76
CA SER A 219 -4.00 63.05 -37.36
C SER A 219 -3.87 61.88 -38.33
N ALA A 220 -3.92 60.66 -37.80
CA ALA A 220 -4.10 59.44 -38.59
C ALA A 220 -5.20 58.57 -37.98
N ASN A 221 -6.00 57.92 -38.83
CA ASN A 221 -7.10 57.05 -38.39
C ASN A 221 -6.57 55.72 -37.84
N LEU A 222 -7.16 55.25 -36.74
CA LEU A 222 -6.92 53.94 -36.16
C LEU A 222 -8.08 53.01 -36.54
N GLY A 223 -7.89 52.20 -37.59
CA GLY A 223 -8.88 51.22 -38.05
C GLY A 223 -10.06 51.82 -38.85
N THR A 224 -11.18 51.10 -38.85
CA THR A 224 -12.45 51.46 -39.53
C THR A 224 -13.61 51.45 -38.53
N CYS A 225 -14.71 52.18 -38.78
CA CYS A 225 -15.94 51.99 -38.01
C CYS A 225 -16.73 50.80 -38.57
N SER A 226 -17.18 49.90 -37.70
CA SER A 226 -18.13 48.83 -38.04
C SER A 226 -19.18 48.74 -36.94
N GLY A 227 -20.44 49.06 -37.28
CA GLY A 227 -21.50 49.23 -36.28
C GLY A 227 -21.29 50.45 -35.36
N ALA A 228 -22.15 50.61 -34.36
CA ALA A 228 -22.13 51.73 -33.40
C ALA A 228 -20.94 51.70 -32.41
N THR A 229 -19.92 50.88 -32.64
CA THR A 229 -18.79 50.65 -31.73
C THR A 229 -17.45 50.88 -32.43
N PRO A 230 -16.51 51.64 -31.82
CA PRO A 230 -15.15 51.76 -32.32
C PRO A 230 -14.47 50.39 -32.40
N THR A 231 -13.73 50.13 -33.47
CA THR A 231 -12.94 48.88 -33.62
C THR A 231 -11.72 48.84 -32.70
N VAL A 232 -11.29 49.98 -32.15
CA VAL A 232 -10.16 50.12 -31.22
C VAL A 232 -10.65 50.49 -29.82
N ASN A 233 -10.30 49.69 -28.82
CA ASN A 233 -10.62 49.97 -27.42
C ASN A 233 -9.54 50.86 -26.78
N ILE A 234 -9.80 52.17 -26.72
CA ILE A 234 -8.86 53.14 -26.14
C ILE A 234 -8.48 52.81 -24.69
N ASN A 235 -9.36 52.21 -23.88
CA ASN A 235 -9.06 51.91 -22.48
C ASN A 235 -8.13 50.69 -22.34
N LYS A 236 -7.78 50.04 -23.45
CA LYS A 236 -6.80 48.95 -23.54
C LYS A 236 -5.69 49.26 -24.55
N SER A 237 -5.55 50.53 -24.94
CA SER A 237 -4.58 50.97 -25.93
C SER A 237 -3.69 52.10 -25.44
N PHE A 238 -2.41 52.03 -25.78
CA PHE A 238 -1.43 53.07 -25.49
C PHE A 238 -0.60 53.42 -26.73
N LEU A 239 -0.08 54.65 -26.74
CA LEU A 239 0.70 55.22 -27.83
C LEU A 239 2.18 55.31 -27.47
N ILE A 240 3.04 54.82 -28.38
CA ILE A 240 4.47 55.14 -28.39
C ILE A 240 4.80 55.76 -29.74
N PHE A 241 5.54 56.86 -29.73
CA PHE A 241 5.96 57.52 -30.96
C PHE A 241 7.36 58.11 -30.82
N GLN A 242 7.96 58.40 -31.97
CA GLN A 242 9.27 59.02 -32.08
C GLN A 242 9.27 60.13 -33.12
N GLY A 243 10.00 61.21 -32.83
CA GLY A 243 10.21 62.31 -33.76
C GLY A 243 11.68 62.50 -34.12
N ASN A 244 11.97 62.96 -35.33
CA ASN A 244 13.26 63.57 -35.65
C ASN A 244 13.06 64.92 -36.36
N ASN A 245 13.96 65.87 -36.11
CA ASN A 245 13.97 67.20 -36.70
C ASN A 245 15.35 67.86 -36.50
N ASN A 246 15.61 68.96 -37.20
CA ASN A 246 16.90 69.65 -37.18
C ASN A 246 16.90 70.98 -36.41
N SER A 247 15.92 71.22 -35.55
CA SER A 247 15.86 72.43 -34.75
C SER A 247 16.78 72.35 -33.54
N ILE A 248 17.16 73.53 -33.07
CA ILE A 248 17.96 73.75 -31.86
C ILE A 248 17.07 74.19 -30.68
N ARG A 249 15.76 74.39 -30.92
CA ARG A 249 14.78 74.93 -29.98
C ARG A 249 13.79 73.85 -29.51
N PRO A 250 13.23 73.96 -28.30
CA PRO A 250 12.27 72.99 -27.77
C PRO A 250 10.95 72.97 -28.55
N ASN A 251 10.53 74.10 -29.14
CA ASN A 251 9.19 74.28 -29.68
C ASN A 251 8.78 73.42 -30.91
N PRO A 252 9.65 73.05 -31.86
CA PRO A 252 9.32 72.03 -32.87
C PRO A 252 9.75 70.61 -32.45
N THR A 253 10.50 70.45 -31.36
CA THR A 253 11.12 69.17 -30.99
C THR A 253 10.30 68.41 -29.96
N GLU A 254 9.66 69.12 -29.03
CA GLU A 254 8.70 68.60 -28.08
C GLU A 254 7.29 68.67 -28.69
N ILE A 255 6.82 67.52 -29.17
CA ILE A 255 5.48 67.30 -29.74
C ILE A 255 4.69 66.41 -28.81
N ARG A 256 3.40 66.72 -28.59
CA ARG A 256 2.49 65.81 -27.89
C ARG A 256 1.80 64.85 -28.82
N GLY A 257 1.65 63.62 -28.38
CA GLY A 257 0.81 62.61 -29.02
C GLY A 257 -0.27 62.13 -28.07
N ARG A 258 -1.50 61.93 -28.57
CA ARG A 258 -2.57 61.27 -27.82
C ARG A 258 -3.49 60.47 -28.74
N ILE A 259 -4.12 59.44 -28.17
CA ILE A 259 -5.23 58.73 -28.81
C ILE A 259 -6.53 59.47 -28.46
N VAL A 260 -7.27 59.90 -29.48
CA VAL A 260 -8.56 60.57 -29.31
C VAL A 260 -9.68 59.61 -29.64
N PRO A 261 -10.63 59.38 -28.72
CA PRO A 261 -11.86 58.67 -29.05
C PRO A 261 -12.71 59.52 -29.97
N ASP A 262 -13.11 58.94 -31.09
CA ASP A 262 -14.09 59.54 -32.00
C ASP A 262 -15.41 58.78 -31.93
N ALA A 263 -16.51 59.46 -32.27
CA ALA A 263 -17.85 58.88 -32.28
C ALA A 263 -18.03 57.97 -33.50
N CYS A 264 -17.81 56.65 -33.35
CA CYS A 264 -18.41 55.73 -34.31
C CYS A 264 -19.95 55.84 -34.20
N PRO A 265 -20.68 55.74 -35.33
CA PRO A 265 -20.27 55.13 -36.59
C PRO A 265 -19.65 56.08 -37.63
N THR A 266 -19.49 57.37 -37.35
CA THR A 266 -19.11 58.37 -38.38
C THR A 266 -17.60 58.51 -38.57
N THR A 267 -16.81 58.35 -37.51
CA THR A 267 -15.35 58.58 -37.53
C THR A 267 -14.65 57.60 -36.58
N PRO A 268 -13.64 56.84 -37.04
CA PRO A 268 -12.87 55.93 -36.19
C PRO A 268 -11.95 56.72 -35.24
N PRO A 269 -11.51 56.15 -34.10
CA PRO A 269 -10.54 56.79 -33.23
C PRO A 269 -9.29 57.23 -34.00
N THR A 270 -8.69 58.34 -33.61
CA THR A 270 -7.51 58.91 -34.27
C THR A 270 -6.33 58.98 -33.32
N VAL A 271 -5.11 58.82 -33.86
CA VAL A 271 -3.90 59.29 -33.19
C VAL A 271 -3.66 60.73 -33.63
N GLN A 272 -3.53 61.64 -32.66
CA GLN A 272 -3.32 63.07 -32.90
C GLN A 272 -1.98 63.53 -32.34
N PHE A 273 -1.26 64.32 -33.13
CA PHE A 273 -0.01 64.96 -32.73
C PHE A 273 -0.15 66.48 -32.77
N PHE A 274 0.23 67.14 -31.67
CA PHE A 274 0.15 68.59 -31.50
C PHE A 274 1.53 69.20 -31.54
N ARG A 275 1.71 70.17 -32.44
CA ARG A 275 2.94 70.93 -32.57
C ARG A 275 2.66 72.42 -32.33
N VAL A 276 3.41 73.02 -31.39
CA VAL A 276 3.26 74.43 -30.99
C VAL A 276 4.60 75.14 -31.24
N THR A 277 4.77 75.73 -32.41
CA THR A 277 6.03 76.38 -32.80
C THR A 277 5.81 77.60 -33.67
N ASN A 278 6.76 78.54 -33.65
CA ASN A 278 6.87 79.63 -34.61
C ASN A 278 7.95 79.37 -35.69
N GLU A 279 8.45 78.13 -35.80
CA GLU A 279 9.46 77.73 -36.79
C GLU A 279 8.88 76.99 -38.00
N THR A 280 9.58 77.05 -39.12
CA THR A 280 9.28 76.29 -40.35
C THR A 280 9.93 74.91 -40.42
N SER A 281 10.67 74.48 -39.39
CA SER A 281 11.45 73.23 -39.40
C SER A 281 10.56 72.00 -39.67
N THR A 282 11.09 70.98 -40.35
CA THR A 282 10.34 69.74 -40.59
C THR A 282 10.50 68.77 -39.43
N VAL A 283 9.40 68.12 -39.01
CA VAL A 283 9.43 67.05 -38.01
C VAL A 283 8.85 65.78 -38.61
N ASN A 284 9.64 64.71 -38.65
CA ASN A 284 9.19 63.40 -39.09
C ASN A 284 8.80 62.58 -37.87
N LEU A 285 7.64 61.90 -37.92
CA LEU A 285 7.10 61.10 -36.85
C LEU A 285 6.90 59.66 -37.30
N ASN A 286 7.30 58.72 -36.46
CA ASN A 286 6.89 57.32 -36.51
C ASN A 286 6.11 57.00 -35.24
N TRP A 287 5.02 56.24 -35.36
CA TRP A 287 4.17 55.93 -34.21
C TRP A 287 3.66 54.49 -34.22
N TYR A 288 3.38 53.98 -33.03
CA TYR A 288 2.82 52.67 -32.74
C TYR A 288 1.70 52.81 -31.70
N VAL A 289 0.53 52.25 -31.98
CA VAL A 289 -0.56 52.09 -31.00
C VAL A 289 -0.76 50.62 -30.74
N VAL A 290 -0.55 50.20 -29.49
CA VAL A 290 -0.79 48.83 -29.06
C VAL A 290 -2.23 48.72 -28.59
N GLU A 291 -2.98 47.71 -29.02
CA GLU A 291 -4.29 47.37 -28.45
C GLU A 291 -4.25 45.97 -27.83
N PHE A 292 -4.69 45.86 -26.58
CA PHE A 292 -4.88 44.57 -25.89
C PHE A 292 -6.32 44.09 -25.99
N ALA A 293 -6.51 42.80 -26.26
CA ALA A 293 -7.82 42.17 -26.17
C ALA A 293 -8.30 42.15 -24.70
N ARG A 294 -7.39 41.83 -23.77
CA ARG A 294 -7.63 41.72 -22.33
C ARG A 294 -6.33 41.83 -21.51
N GLY A 295 -6.47 41.87 -20.18
CA GLY A 295 -5.38 41.88 -19.21
C GLY A 295 -4.65 43.22 -19.00
N VAL A 296 -4.98 44.26 -19.78
CA VAL A 296 -4.43 45.63 -19.65
C VAL A 296 -5.54 46.66 -19.50
N SER A 297 -5.28 47.69 -18.69
CA SER A 297 -6.08 48.91 -18.54
C SER A 297 -5.18 50.13 -18.80
N VAL A 298 -5.70 51.14 -19.50
CA VAL A 298 -4.99 52.38 -19.80
C VAL A 298 -5.80 53.59 -19.36
N GLN A 299 -5.19 54.40 -18.49
CA GLN A 299 -5.72 55.71 -18.09
C GLN A 299 -4.92 56.81 -18.80
N ARG A 300 -5.57 57.94 -19.12
CA ARG A 300 -4.93 59.06 -19.81
C ARG A 300 -5.45 60.41 -19.34
N GLY A 301 -4.67 61.45 -19.56
CA GLY A 301 -5.10 62.82 -19.29
C GLY A 301 -4.14 63.89 -19.82
N THR A 302 -4.52 65.14 -19.58
CA THR A 302 -3.76 66.32 -20.00
C THR A 302 -3.53 67.24 -18.81
N VAL A 303 -2.28 67.63 -18.58
CA VAL A 303 -1.93 68.77 -17.73
C VAL A 303 -1.89 70.00 -18.64
N ALA A 304 -2.99 70.77 -18.64
CA ALA A 304 -3.21 71.89 -19.55
C ALA A 304 -2.15 73.01 -19.44
N SER A 305 -1.56 73.17 -18.25
CA SER A 305 -0.62 74.26 -17.93
C SER A 305 0.44 73.81 -16.92
N GLN A 306 1.73 73.96 -17.26
CA GLN A 306 2.86 73.73 -16.35
C GLN A 306 3.03 74.91 -15.38
N SER A 307 2.02 75.14 -14.54
CA SER A 307 1.90 76.30 -13.63
C SER A 307 2.73 76.22 -12.35
N SER A 308 3.36 75.07 -12.07
CA SER A 308 4.16 74.80 -10.87
C SER A 308 5.38 73.95 -11.24
N THR A 309 6.41 73.96 -10.39
CA THR A 309 7.59 73.08 -10.52
C THR A 309 7.28 71.62 -10.21
N VAL A 310 6.18 71.36 -9.49
CA VAL A 310 5.62 70.04 -9.22
C VAL A 310 4.13 70.07 -9.57
N LEU A 311 3.71 69.18 -10.46
CA LEU A 311 2.34 69.07 -10.96
C LEU A 311 1.82 67.67 -10.68
N ASN A 312 0.61 67.57 -10.16
CA ASN A 312 -0.02 66.29 -9.85
C ASN A 312 -1.27 66.12 -10.73
N ALA A 313 -1.43 64.92 -11.29
CA ALA A 313 -2.60 64.50 -12.03
C ALA A 313 -3.18 63.27 -11.33
N ALA A 314 -4.39 63.42 -10.80
CA ALA A 314 -5.10 62.32 -10.13
C ALA A 314 -5.51 61.25 -11.14
N ILE A 315 -5.31 59.99 -10.77
CA ILE A 315 -5.74 58.83 -11.55
C ILE A 315 -6.62 57.93 -10.68
N THR A 316 -7.43 57.09 -11.33
CA THR A 316 -8.06 55.97 -10.64
C THR A 316 -6.94 55.08 -10.08
N PRO A 317 -7.01 54.62 -8.81
CA PRO A 317 -5.94 53.84 -8.23
C PRO A 317 -5.57 52.63 -9.09
N VAL A 318 -4.30 52.50 -9.47
CA VAL A 318 -3.76 51.24 -10.02
C VAL A 318 -3.63 50.21 -8.90
N SER A 319 -3.65 48.93 -9.26
CA SER A 319 -3.57 47.79 -8.35
C SER A 319 -2.21 47.72 -7.63
N SER A 320 -1.14 48.11 -8.33
CA SER A 320 0.22 48.17 -7.78
C SER A 320 1.10 49.08 -8.63
N LEU A 321 2.05 49.79 -7.98
CA LEU A 321 3.11 50.52 -8.68
C LEU A 321 4.03 49.60 -9.49
N ASN A 322 4.07 48.30 -9.18
CA ASN A 322 4.89 47.31 -9.89
C ASN A 322 4.15 46.72 -11.11
N GLN A 323 2.90 47.11 -11.36
CA GLN A 323 2.08 46.61 -12.48
C GLN A 323 1.79 47.70 -13.53
N ALA A 324 2.19 48.95 -13.29
CA ALA A 324 1.89 50.06 -14.18
C ALA A 324 3.13 50.88 -14.54
N PHE A 325 3.25 51.30 -15.80
CA PHE A 325 4.28 52.25 -16.24
C PHE A 325 3.66 53.50 -16.89
N LEU A 326 4.41 54.60 -16.85
CA LEU A 326 3.99 55.90 -17.38
C LEU A 326 4.65 56.20 -18.73
N LEU A 327 3.83 56.65 -19.67
CA LEU A 327 4.24 57.33 -20.90
C LEU A 327 3.70 58.77 -20.87
N TRP A 328 4.45 59.70 -21.44
CA TRP A 328 4.03 61.10 -21.52
C TRP A 328 4.77 61.84 -22.64
N SER A 329 4.18 62.94 -23.08
CA SER A 329 4.76 63.85 -24.06
C SER A 329 4.34 65.29 -23.75
N LYS A 330 5.00 66.28 -24.35
CA LYS A 330 4.87 67.69 -24.01
C LYS A 330 4.97 68.59 -25.24
N THR A 331 4.27 69.72 -25.20
CA THR A 331 4.45 70.86 -26.11
C THR A 331 4.82 72.09 -25.28
N PRO A 332 5.89 72.81 -25.64
CA PRO A 332 6.30 74.02 -24.95
C PRO A 332 5.60 75.26 -25.57
N ALA A 333 6.02 76.45 -25.16
CA ALA A 333 5.48 77.70 -25.69
C ALA A 333 5.89 77.91 -27.16
N SER A 334 5.03 78.52 -27.98
CA SER A 334 5.31 78.73 -29.41
C SER A 334 6.56 79.59 -29.66
N ALA A 335 6.86 80.52 -28.75
CA ALA A 335 8.02 81.41 -28.81
C ALA A 335 9.27 80.88 -28.09
N ASP A 336 9.23 79.67 -27.53
CA ASP A 336 10.32 79.17 -26.69
C ASP A 336 11.65 79.05 -27.46
N GLY A 337 12.71 79.65 -26.93
CA GLY A 337 13.93 80.00 -27.65
C GLY A 337 15.10 79.05 -27.42
N SER A 338 15.10 78.26 -26.34
CA SER A 338 16.27 77.45 -25.93
C SER A 338 15.87 76.44 -24.86
N PHE A 339 16.50 75.26 -24.87
CA PHE A 339 16.31 74.27 -23.81
C PHE A 339 16.72 74.81 -22.44
N SER A 340 15.71 74.97 -21.59
CA SER A 340 15.70 75.76 -20.36
C SER A 340 15.21 74.90 -19.17
N GLN A 341 15.13 75.50 -17.98
CA GLN A 341 14.73 74.86 -16.72
C GLN A 341 13.29 74.33 -16.72
N ASP A 342 12.47 74.81 -17.65
CA ASP A 342 11.06 74.51 -17.82
C ASP A 342 10.78 73.52 -18.95
N ASP A 343 11.80 72.98 -19.62
CA ASP A 343 11.68 72.10 -20.79
C ASP A 343 11.81 70.60 -20.43
N PRO A 344 13.01 70.02 -20.23
CA PRO A 344 13.12 68.65 -19.75
C PRO A 344 12.30 68.41 -18.49
N THR A 345 11.33 67.51 -18.62
CA THR A 345 10.35 67.16 -17.60
C THR A 345 10.56 65.71 -17.17
N ILE A 346 10.28 65.39 -15.91
CA ILE A 346 10.18 64.01 -15.45
C ILE A 346 8.72 63.75 -15.09
N GLY A 347 8.16 62.66 -15.59
CA GLY A 347 6.90 62.09 -15.11
C GLY A 347 7.15 60.79 -14.34
N ASP A 348 6.46 60.60 -13.22
CA ASP A 348 6.49 59.35 -12.44
C ASP A 348 5.17 59.08 -11.71
N LEU A 349 4.85 57.82 -11.41
CA LEU A 349 3.77 57.47 -10.48
C LEU A 349 4.35 57.49 -9.06
N THR A 350 3.90 58.44 -8.27
CA THR A 350 4.38 58.63 -6.87
C THR A 350 3.49 57.94 -5.85
N ALA A 351 2.25 57.61 -6.23
CA ALA A 351 1.29 56.85 -5.45
C ALA A 351 0.36 56.08 -6.40
N LEU A 352 -0.41 55.12 -5.88
CA LEU A 352 -1.35 54.32 -6.68
C LEU A 352 -2.36 55.18 -7.45
N ASN A 353 -2.68 56.37 -6.94
CA ASN A 353 -3.69 57.29 -7.47
C ASN A 353 -3.13 58.61 -8.00
N ASN A 354 -1.81 58.74 -8.21
CA ASN A 354 -1.21 60.01 -8.61
C ASN A 354 -0.04 59.88 -9.59
N VAL A 355 -0.15 60.58 -10.72
CA VAL A 355 0.96 60.88 -11.63
C VAL A 355 1.53 62.23 -11.27
N GLN A 356 2.84 62.34 -11.11
CA GLN A 356 3.54 63.59 -10.80
C GLN A 356 4.51 63.96 -11.91
N PHE A 357 4.45 65.22 -12.35
CA PHE A 357 5.44 65.85 -13.23
C PHE A 357 6.31 66.84 -12.47
N ARG A 358 7.61 66.83 -12.74
CA ARG A 358 8.61 67.70 -12.10
C ARG A 358 9.48 68.39 -13.15
N VAL A 359 9.66 69.70 -12.93
CA VAL A 359 10.54 70.59 -13.71
C VAL A 359 11.32 71.49 -12.74
N ASN A 360 12.26 72.30 -13.23
CA ASN A 360 13.03 73.22 -12.37
C ASN A 360 12.40 74.62 -12.31
N THR A 361 11.70 75.05 -13.37
CA THR A 361 10.86 76.25 -13.39
C THR A 361 9.52 75.98 -14.07
N SER A 362 8.47 76.69 -13.65
CA SER A 362 7.14 76.60 -14.24
C SER A 362 7.00 77.49 -15.46
N ASN A 363 6.31 77.02 -16.50
CA ASN A 363 5.89 77.83 -17.64
C ASN A 363 4.45 77.48 -18.02
N VAL A 364 3.52 78.38 -17.70
CA VAL A 364 2.08 78.14 -17.85
C VAL A 364 1.63 77.85 -19.28
N SER A 365 2.47 78.18 -20.28
CA SER A 365 2.19 77.95 -21.70
C SER A 365 2.56 76.53 -22.16
N HIS A 366 3.16 75.72 -21.29
CA HIS A 366 3.53 74.34 -21.59
C HIS A 366 2.38 73.40 -21.23
N THR A 367 2.17 72.39 -22.05
CA THR A 367 1.10 71.40 -21.86
C THR A 367 1.69 69.99 -21.95
N ILE A 368 1.21 69.06 -21.12
CA ILE A 368 1.70 67.67 -21.04
C ILE A 368 0.52 66.71 -21.24
N ASP A 369 0.66 65.74 -22.13
CA ASP A 369 -0.27 64.60 -22.26
C ASP A 369 0.39 63.34 -21.68
N TRP A 370 -0.40 62.51 -20.99
CA TRP A 370 0.11 61.34 -20.29
C TRP A 370 -0.81 60.13 -20.39
N GLU A 371 -0.21 58.94 -20.32
CA GLU A 371 -0.87 57.64 -20.32
C GLU A 371 -0.24 56.72 -19.26
N VAL A 372 -1.08 56.13 -18.40
CA VAL A 372 -0.69 55.10 -17.42
C VAL A 372 -1.18 53.75 -17.94
N VAL A 373 -0.24 52.84 -18.21
CA VAL A 373 -0.51 51.50 -18.72
C VAL A 373 -0.38 50.49 -17.59
N GLU A 374 -1.47 49.86 -17.18
CA GLU A 374 -1.55 48.90 -16.07
C GLU A 374 -1.82 47.48 -16.56
N PHE A 375 -0.99 46.52 -16.14
CA PHE A 375 -1.26 45.09 -16.27
C PHE A 375 -2.10 44.61 -15.10
N THR A 376 -3.33 44.19 -15.39
CA THR A 376 -4.33 43.85 -14.36
C THR A 376 -3.99 42.57 -13.58
N ASN A 377 -3.16 41.69 -14.14
CA ASN A 377 -2.62 40.51 -13.45
C ASN A 377 -1.14 40.73 -13.10
N SER A 378 -0.77 40.49 -11.84
CA SER A 378 0.59 40.71 -11.33
C SER A 378 1.62 39.76 -11.93
N ALA A 379 1.18 38.67 -12.57
CA ALA A 379 2.05 37.73 -13.26
C ALA A 379 2.44 38.19 -14.68
N ASP A 380 1.76 39.20 -15.25
CA ASP A 380 1.96 39.58 -16.66
C ASP A 380 3.10 40.57 -16.87
N ALA A 381 3.41 41.40 -15.88
CA ALA A 381 4.50 42.36 -15.95
C ALA A 381 5.04 42.72 -14.56
N SER A 382 6.29 43.16 -14.51
CA SER A 382 6.90 43.79 -13.34
C SER A 382 7.60 45.09 -13.73
N ILE A 383 7.31 46.16 -12.99
CA ILE A 383 7.87 47.50 -13.21
C ILE A 383 8.73 47.89 -12.01
N GLN A 384 9.99 48.25 -12.27
CA GLN A 384 10.87 48.87 -11.29
C GLN A 384 11.00 50.36 -11.59
N ARG A 385 11.03 51.21 -10.57
CA ARG A 385 11.11 52.67 -10.73
C ARG A 385 12.09 53.28 -9.72
N GLY A 386 12.66 54.43 -10.06
CA GLY A 386 13.54 55.17 -9.16
C GLY A 386 14.05 56.48 -9.78
N THR A 387 14.78 57.26 -8.97
CA THR A 387 15.36 58.54 -9.37
C THR A 387 16.81 58.66 -8.92
N THR A 388 17.63 59.42 -9.64
CA THR A 388 19.01 59.75 -9.26
C THR A 388 19.35 61.20 -9.59
N THR A 389 20.23 61.81 -8.80
CA THR A 389 20.78 63.17 -9.04
C THR A 389 22.29 63.12 -9.34
N ALA A 390 22.83 61.93 -9.63
CA ALA A 390 24.27 61.69 -9.73
C ALA A 390 24.95 62.24 -11.00
N MET A 391 24.19 62.76 -11.97
CA MET A 391 24.72 63.27 -13.24
C MET A 391 25.11 64.75 -13.13
N THR A 392 26.25 65.00 -12.50
CA THR A 392 26.86 66.33 -12.35
C THR A 392 27.43 66.87 -13.68
N SER A 393 27.93 68.10 -13.69
CA SER A 393 28.55 68.70 -14.88
C SER A 393 29.76 67.92 -15.41
N SER A 394 30.51 67.18 -14.60
CA SER A 394 31.64 66.36 -15.07
C SER A 394 31.27 64.90 -15.34
N THR A 395 30.12 64.43 -14.84
CA THR A 395 29.68 63.04 -15.00
C THR A 395 29.12 62.79 -16.41
N VAL A 396 29.64 61.79 -17.11
CA VAL A 396 29.13 61.37 -18.45
C VAL A 396 28.40 60.02 -18.44
N SER A 397 28.45 59.29 -17.33
CA SER A 397 27.77 58.01 -17.16
C SER A 397 27.38 57.80 -15.71
N VAL A 398 26.17 57.32 -15.46
CA VAL A 398 25.66 56.90 -14.16
C VAL A 398 25.22 55.44 -14.26
N THR A 399 25.67 54.61 -13.32
CA THR A 399 25.24 53.20 -13.22
C THR A 399 24.32 53.05 -12.00
N LEU A 400 23.12 52.53 -12.23
CA LEU A 400 22.07 52.34 -11.24
C LEU A 400 21.88 50.85 -10.97
N SER A 401 21.79 50.47 -9.71
CA SER A 401 21.43 49.11 -9.31
C SER A 401 19.92 48.91 -9.46
N ILE A 402 19.54 47.81 -10.11
CA ILE A 402 18.15 47.37 -10.26
C ILE A 402 18.03 45.92 -9.80
N ASN A 403 16.82 45.49 -9.43
CA ASN A 403 16.57 44.07 -9.20
C ASN A 403 16.80 43.30 -10.51
N PRO A 404 17.34 42.07 -10.50
CA PRO A 404 17.64 41.32 -11.72
C PRO A 404 16.44 41.20 -12.65
N VAL A 405 16.63 41.51 -13.93
CA VAL A 405 15.62 41.39 -15.00
C VAL A 405 16.14 40.55 -16.17
N ASP A 406 15.25 39.87 -16.87
CA ASP A 406 15.57 39.15 -18.11
C ASP A 406 15.68 40.17 -19.28
N PRO A 407 16.85 40.36 -19.91
CA PRO A 407 17.00 41.29 -21.03
C PRO A 407 16.15 40.93 -22.25
N ALA A 408 15.77 39.66 -22.41
CA ALA A 408 14.93 39.20 -23.50
C ALA A 408 13.44 39.52 -23.27
N LYS A 409 13.10 40.20 -22.17
CA LYS A 409 11.73 40.56 -21.78
C LYS A 409 11.61 42.00 -21.27
N SER A 410 12.72 42.73 -21.18
CA SER A 410 12.78 43.97 -20.41
C SER A 410 13.34 45.15 -21.19
N PHE A 411 12.79 46.34 -20.95
CA PHE A 411 13.28 47.59 -21.51
C PHE A 411 13.23 48.73 -20.48
N PRO A 412 14.20 49.66 -20.50
CA PRO A 412 14.20 50.86 -19.67
C PRO A 412 13.57 52.06 -20.38
N LEU A 413 12.90 52.90 -19.60
CA LEU A 413 12.45 54.24 -19.96
C LEU A 413 13.08 55.24 -19.00
N VAL A 414 13.71 56.30 -19.51
CA VAL A 414 14.42 57.31 -18.72
C VAL A 414 13.99 58.72 -19.08
N GLY A 415 13.65 59.53 -18.08
CA GLY A 415 13.35 60.97 -18.23
C GLY A 415 14.30 61.80 -17.37
N TYR A 416 14.43 63.10 -17.66
CA TYR A 416 15.35 63.97 -16.92
C TYR A 416 14.86 65.41 -16.83
N ARG A 417 15.38 66.16 -15.85
CA ARG A 417 15.20 67.62 -15.74
C ARG A 417 16.52 68.34 -15.46
N ILE A 418 16.62 69.60 -15.86
CA ILE A 418 17.87 70.39 -15.82
C ILE A 418 17.74 71.68 -15.00
N PRO A 419 18.81 72.13 -14.31
CA PRO A 419 18.78 73.33 -13.48
C PRO A 419 19.09 74.64 -14.25
N GLY A 420 19.32 74.64 -15.57
CA GLY A 420 19.74 75.83 -16.33
C GLY A 420 20.21 75.52 -17.76
N GLY A 421 20.26 76.54 -18.63
CA GLY A 421 20.63 76.42 -20.04
C GLY A 421 22.01 75.78 -20.26
N SER A 422 22.09 74.80 -21.16
CA SER A 422 23.21 73.85 -21.27
C SER A 422 24.37 74.28 -22.19
N GLY A 423 24.24 75.41 -22.90
CA GLY A 423 25.23 75.96 -23.85
C GLY A 423 25.48 75.12 -25.11
N SER A 424 25.27 73.79 -25.05
CA SER A 424 25.21 72.84 -26.16
C SER A 424 24.23 71.72 -25.82
N ILE A 425 23.27 71.49 -26.72
CA ILE A 425 22.24 70.45 -26.56
C ILE A 425 22.82 69.04 -26.46
N GLY A 426 23.99 68.77 -27.06
CA GLY A 426 24.65 67.46 -27.00
C GLY A 426 25.02 67.01 -25.59
N ARG A 427 25.18 67.94 -24.65
CA ARG A 427 25.45 67.67 -23.23
C ARG A 427 24.22 67.13 -22.49
N LEU A 428 23.02 67.26 -23.06
CA LEU A 428 21.76 66.83 -22.47
C LEU A 428 21.20 65.54 -23.08
N LEU A 429 21.82 65.05 -24.17
CA LEU A 429 21.36 63.88 -24.89
C LEU A 429 21.74 62.60 -24.14
N LEU A 430 20.73 62.00 -23.50
CA LEU A 430 20.84 60.81 -22.67
C LEU A 430 20.40 59.55 -23.40
N ARG A 431 21.02 58.44 -23.00
CA ARG A 431 20.65 57.09 -23.41
C ARG A 431 20.65 56.17 -22.20
N GLY A 432 19.54 55.47 -21.98
CA GLY A 432 19.43 54.39 -21.00
C GLY A 432 19.67 53.01 -21.62
N ARG A 433 20.42 52.13 -20.96
CA ARG A 433 20.62 50.74 -21.39
C ARG A 433 20.83 49.78 -20.22
N LEU A 434 20.26 48.58 -20.32
CA LEU A 434 20.51 47.49 -19.37
C LEU A 434 21.97 47.01 -19.51
N SER A 435 22.60 46.67 -18.39
CA SER A 435 24.00 46.23 -18.35
C SER A 435 24.26 45.18 -17.28
N ASN A 436 25.49 44.66 -17.26
CA ASN A 436 25.91 43.53 -16.44
C ASN A 436 25.00 42.30 -16.65
N CYS A 437 24.82 41.96 -17.94
CA CYS A 437 23.90 40.93 -18.38
C CYS A 437 24.63 39.59 -18.56
N THR A 438 24.18 38.56 -17.84
CA THR A 438 24.51 37.16 -18.12
C THR A 438 23.24 36.47 -18.63
N ALA A 439 22.53 35.73 -17.77
CA ALA A 439 21.15 35.30 -18.00
C ALA A 439 20.13 36.37 -17.58
N THR A 440 20.50 37.26 -16.65
CA THR A 440 19.73 38.43 -16.23
C THR A 440 20.66 39.64 -16.15
N CYS A 441 20.10 40.85 -16.22
CA CYS A 441 20.80 42.12 -16.02
C CYS A 441 20.39 42.71 -14.67
N ASN A 442 21.33 43.22 -13.89
CA ASN A 442 21.06 43.84 -12.58
C ASN A 442 21.51 45.31 -12.50
N GLN A 443 21.83 45.92 -13.65
CA GLN A 443 22.23 47.32 -13.73
C GLN A 443 21.52 48.04 -14.89
N LEU A 444 21.24 49.32 -14.68
CA LEU A 444 20.83 50.29 -15.69
C LEU A 444 21.92 51.37 -15.81
N ILE A 445 22.52 51.52 -16.99
CA ILE A 445 23.44 52.61 -17.30
C ILE A 445 22.65 53.72 -17.99
N VAL A 446 22.80 54.95 -17.49
CA VAL A 446 22.35 56.17 -18.18
C VAL A 446 23.59 56.99 -18.54
N ASP A 447 23.86 57.14 -19.83
CA ASP A 447 25.08 57.78 -20.34
C ASP A 447 24.82 58.88 -21.38
N ARG A 448 25.78 59.81 -21.47
CA ARG A 448 25.90 60.88 -22.47
C ARG A 448 27.32 60.91 -23.02
N SER A 449 27.55 61.52 -24.18
CA SER A 449 28.91 61.52 -24.77
C SER A 449 29.78 62.71 -24.37
N VAL A 450 29.19 63.82 -23.89
CA VAL A 450 29.92 65.04 -23.52
C VAL A 450 29.42 65.58 -22.18
N GLY A 451 30.35 65.93 -21.28
CA GLY A 451 30.05 66.65 -20.04
C GLY A 451 29.86 68.16 -20.24
N GLY A 452 29.75 68.89 -19.14
CA GLY A 452 29.69 70.36 -19.10
C GLY A 452 28.29 70.94 -18.85
N ALA A 453 27.30 70.09 -18.53
CA ALA A 453 25.98 70.52 -18.06
C ALA A 453 25.52 69.62 -16.91
N THR A 454 24.90 70.16 -15.87
CA THR A 454 24.33 69.34 -14.78
C THR A 454 22.94 68.86 -15.17
N ILE A 455 22.61 67.60 -14.88
CA ILE A 455 21.25 67.08 -14.95
C ILE A 455 20.77 66.90 -13.50
N SER A 456 19.78 67.70 -13.09
CA SER A 456 19.38 67.79 -11.68
C SER A 456 18.67 66.55 -11.18
N GLU A 457 17.99 65.81 -12.06
CA GLU A 457 17.36 64.54 -11.72
C GLU A 457 17.20 63.70 -12.99
N ILE A 458 17.34 62.38 -12.85
CA ILE A 458 17.00 61.36 -13.84
C ILE A 458 16.01 60.42 -13.17
N GLY A 459 14.82 60.27 -13.76
CA GLY A 459 13.83 59.26 -13.37
C GLY A 459 13.91 58.08 -14.32
N TYR A 460 13.78 56.85 -13.81
CA TYR A 460 13.78 55.64 -14.63
C TYR A 460 12.63 54.70 -14.28
N GLN A 461 12.17 53.97 -15.29
CA GLN A 461 11.28 52.82 -15.18
C GLN A 461 11.90 51.65 -15.97
N VAL A 462 12.01 50.46 -15.37
CA VAL A 462 12.39 49.22 -16.07
C VAL A 462 11.16 48.33 -16.12
N VAL A 463 10.65 48.10 -17.32
CA VAL A 463 9.45 47.29 -17.58
C VAL A 463 9.89 45.90 -18.00
N THR A 464 9.41 44.87 -17.32
CA THR A 464 9.63 43.45 -17.67
C THR A 464 8.29 42.81 -18.00
N LEU A 465 8.18 42.22 -19.19
CA LEU A 465 6.97 41.54 -19.67
C LEU A 465 7.06 40.03 -19.38
N ASN A 466 6.22 39.52 -18.50
CA ASN A 466 6.23 38.13 -18.02
C ASN A 466 5.14 37.25 -18.65
N ASN A 467 4.27 37.82 -19.46
CA ASN A 467 3.15 37.17 -20.14
C ASN A 467 3.54 36.39 -21.42
N GLY A 468 4.82 36.07 -21.64
CA GLY A 468 5.31 35.41 -22.85
C GLY A 468 5.74 36.35 -23.98
N SER A 469 5.65 37.67 -23.78
CA SER A 469 6.21 38.65 -24.71
C SER A 469 7.75 38.59 -24.74
N THR A 470 8.37 39.02 -25.84
CA THR A 470 9.83 39.06 -26.00
C THR A 470 10.31 40.46 -26.32
N VAL A 471 11.58 40.74 -26.00
CA VAL A 471 12.25 42.02 -26.24
C VAL A 471 13.61 41.75 -26.87
N GLN A 472 13.87 42.39 -28.00
CA GLN A 472 15.20 42.48 -28.61
C GLN A 472 15.74 43.89 -28.42
N SER A 473 17.03 44.02 -28.16
CA SER A 473 17.66 45.33 -28.00
C SER A 473 19.12 45.33 -28.42
N ALA A 474 19.62 46.49 -28.86
CA ALA A 474 21.03 46.72 -29.06
C ALA A 474 21.38 48.21 -28.95
N SER A 475 22.68 48.52 -28.99
CA SER A 475 23.17 49.89 -29.16
C SER A 475 23.82 50.03 -30.53
N THR A 476 23.29 50.93 -31.36
CA THR A 476 23.75 51.16 -32.73
C THR A 476 24.49 52.49 -32.83
N ASN A 477 25.69 52.46 -33.40
CA ASN A 477 26.50 53.64 -33.66
C ASN A 477 26.19 54.25 -35.03
N PHE A 478 26.11 55.56 -35.08
CA PHE A 478 26.00 56.38 -36.28
C PHE A 478 27.27 57.21 -36.41
N ALA A 479 28.12 56.87 -37.38
CA ALA A 479 29.27 57.69 -37.74
C ALA A 479 28.82 59.04 -38.34
N THR A 480 29.70 60.04 -38.30
CA THR A 480 29.49 61.33 -38.98
C THR A 480 29.12 61.12 -40.46
N GLY A 481 28.10 61.81 -40.94
CA GLY A 481 27.54 61.71 -42.29
C GLY A 481 26.45 60.64 -42.49
N VAL A 482 26.36 59.64 -41.60
CA VAL A 482 25.37 58.55 -41.75
C VAL A 482 24.01 58.98 -41.22
N LEU A 483 22.94 58.91 -42.03
CA LEU A 483 21.58 59.29 -41.62
C LEU A 483 20.68 58.12 -41.22
N THR A 484 20.96 56.91 -41.72
CA THR A 484 20.13 55.72 -41.50
C THR A 484 20.99 54.50 -41.18
N GLN A 485 20.53 53.66 -40.27
CA GLN A 485 21.10 52.35 -39.93
C GLN A 485 19.99 51.30 -39.88
N SER A 486 20.26 50.08 -40.32
CA SER A 486 19.28 48.98 -40.31
C SER A 486 19.79 47.71 -39.60
N PRO A 487 19.81 47.68 -38.25
CA PRO A 487 20.13 46.47 -37.50
C PRO A 487 19.21 45.28 -37.83
N VAL A 488 19.78 44.07 -37.79
CA VAL A 488 19.06 42.81 -38.01
C VAL A 488 18.39 42.35 -36.71
N LEU A 489 17.15 41.85 -36.81
CA LEU A 489 16.42 41.20 -35.73
C LEU A 489 16.60 39.69 -35.84
N SER A 490 16.97 39.05 -34.74
CA SER A 490 17.14 37.60 -34.64
C SER A 490 16.69 37.12 -33.26
N PRO A 491 15.60 36.33 -33.17
CA PRO A 491 14.76 35.84 -34.28
C PRO A 491 13.96 36.96 -34.99
N THR A 492 13.30 36.65 -36.11
CA THR A 492 12.36 37.58 -36.76
C THR A 492 11.14 37.83 -35.84
N VAL A 493 10.57 39.03 -35.91
CA VAL A 493 9.39 39.43 -35.13
C VAL A 493 8.13 39.54 -36.00
N ASP A 494 6.95 39.37 -35.40
CA ASP A 494 5.67 39.66 -36.03
C ASP A 494 5.31 41.16 -35.90
N THR A 495 5.31 41.87 -37.04
CA THR A 495 5.07 43.32 -37.07
C THR A 495 3.65 43.72 -36.68
N THR A 496 2.68 42.80 -36.69
CA THR A 496 1.30 43.07 -36.27
C THR A 496 1.12 43.13 -34.76
N ARG A 497 2.16 42.79 -34.00
CA ARG A 497 2.18 42.77 -32.53
C ARG A 497 3.49 43.23 -31.92
N SER A 498 4.30 43.96 -32.70
CA SER A 498 5.61 44.44 -32.28
C SER A 498 5.73 45.95 -32.37
N ILE A 499 6.44 46.54 -31.40
CA ILE A 499 6.72 47.98 -31.34
C ILE A 499 8.21 48.24 -31.24
N ALA A 500 8.68 49.37 -31.78
CA ALA A 500 10.08 49.76 -31.76
C ALA A 500 10.26 51.17 -31.17
N PHE A 501 11.23 51.35 -30.26
CA PHE A 501 11.47 52.63 -29.56
C PHE A 501 12.89 52.72 -28.98
N THR A 502 13.31 53.92 -28.54
CA THR A 502 14.56 54.13 -27.76
C THR A 502 14.26 54.18 -26.26
N SER A 503 15.22 54.47 -25.39
CA SER A 503 14.94 54.49 -23.94
C SER A 503 14.54 55.86 -23.37
N THR A 504 14.70 56.96 -24.10
CA THR A 504 14.63 58.30 -23.49
C THR A 504 13.28 58.99 -23.73
N LEU A 505 12.59 59.34 -22.64
CA LEU A 505 11.37 60.16 -22.56
C LEU A 505 11.75 61.64 -22.40
N SER A 506 11.67 62.41 -23.48
CA SER A 506 12.22 63.77 -23.53
C SER A 506 11.17 64.88 -23.69
N GLY A 507 9.89 64.53 -23.69
CA GLY A 507 8.80 65.44 -24.07
C GLY A 507 8.36 65.28 -25.53
N GLY A 508 9.26 64.95 -26.46
CA GLY A 508 8.96 64.73 -27.88
C GLY A 508 8.65 63.29 -28.28
N GLY A 509 8.25 62.44 -27.33
CA GLY A 509 8.12 60.99 -27.51
C GLY A 509 9.34 60.22 -26.97
N VAL A 510 9.59 59.02 -27.52
CA VAL A 510 10.63 58.08 -27.04
C VAL A 510 11.75 57.89 -28.07
N ASN A 511 12.57 58.92 -28.29
CA ASN A 511 13.31 59.10 -29.55
C ASN A 511 14.79 59.54 -29.44
N PHE A 512 15.37 59.67 -28.23
CA PHE A 512 16.73 60.19 -28.08
C PHE A 512 17.80 59.13 -27.79
N GLY A 513 19.00 59.38 -28.33
CA GLY A 513 20.24 58.74 -27.95
C GLY A 513 21.25 59.73 -27.37
N ARG A 514 22.55 59.45 -27.52
CA ARG A 514 23.64 60.36 -27.14
C ARG A 514 24.48 60.78 -28.35
N SER A 515 25.16 61.93 -28.27
CA SER A 515 26.06 62.41 -29.33
C SER A 515 27.26 63.18 -28.76
N ILE A 516 28.39 63.14 -29.47
CA ILE A 516 29.63 63.88 -29.15
C ILE A 516 29.55 65.39 -29.43
N LEU A 517 28.37 65.89 -29.81
CA LEU A 517 28.14 67.28 -30.15
C LEU A 517 28.49 68.24 -28.98
N ALA A 518 29.63 68.91 -29.08
CA ALA A 518 30.16 69.80 -28.04
C ALA A 518 30.17 71.29 -28.43
N SER A 519 29.98 71.62 -29.73
CA SER A 519 30.12 72.98 -30.26
C SER A 519 28.80 73.77 -30.26
N PRO A 520 28.79 75.04 -29.79
CA PRO A 520 27.63 75.92 -29.89
C PRO A 520 27.20 76.28 -31.32
N LEU A 521 28.04 76.03 -32.34
CA LEU A 521 27.78 76.39 -33.74
C LEU A 521 27.13 75.27 -34.57
N ALA A 522 26.99 74.05 -34.02
CA ALA A 522 26.47 72.87 -34.73
C ALA A 522 25.21 72.25 -34.06
N GLN A 523 24.45 73.04 -33.30
CA GLN A 523 23.48 72.62 -32.26
C GLN A 523 22.17 71.90 -32.71
N SER A 524 22.19 70.98 -33.67
CA SER A 524 20.95 70.28 -34.07
C SER A 524 20.62 69.06 -33.19
N LEU A 525 19.40 69.01 -32.64
CA LEU A 525 18.87 67.80 -31.97
C LEU A 525 18.80 66.58 -32.90
N GLY A 526 18.65 66.82 -34.20
CA GLY A 526 18.54 65.79 -35.23
C GLY A 526 19.74 64.85 -35.31
N VAL A 527 20.88 65.18 -34.69
CA VAL A 527 22.05 64.31 -34.61
C VAL A 527 21.77 63.05 -33.79
N SER A 528 20.88 63.11 -32.80
CA SER A 528 20.54 61.99 -31.91
C SER A 528 19.04 61.82 -31.65
N ALA A 529 18.20 62.37 -32.52
CA ALA A 529 16.76 62.13 -32.54
C ALA A 529 16.43 61.12 -33.65
N PHE A 530 15.84 59.99 -33.30
CA PHE A 530 15.66 58.84 -34.19
C PHE A 530 14.19 58.49 -34.39
N THR A 531 13.77 58.26 -35.62
CA THR A 531 12.53 57.54 -35.96
C THR A 531 12.87 56.08 -36.26
N MET A 532 11.98 55.14 -35.89
CA MET A 532 12.18 53.72 -36.11
C MET A 532 11.05 53.13 -36.94
N ALA A 533 11.40 52.50 -38.06
CA ALA A 533 10.48 51.69 -38.87
C ALA A 533 10.79 50.20 -38.67
N LEU A 534 9.77 49.38 -38.48
CA LEU A 534 9.92 47.97 -38.15
C LEU A 534 9.54 47.07 -39.33
N ALA A 535 10.39 46.11 -39.65
CA ALA A 535 10.12 44.99 -40.56
C ALA A 535 10.40 43.67 -39.84
N ALA A 536 9.88 42.55 -40.35
CA ALA A 536 9.96 41.27 -39.66
C ALA A 536 11.39 40.84 -39.27
N ALA A 537 12.40 41.15 -40.10
CA ALA A 537 13.80 40.75 -39.87
C ALA A 537 14.75 41.92 -39.55
N SER A 538 14.25 43.16 -39.47
CA SER A 538 15.12 44.33 -39.27
C SER A 538 14.37 45.53 -38.73
N ILE A 539 15.10 46.42 -38.09
CA ILE A 539 14.64 47.75 -37.68
C ILE A 539 15.44 48.80 -38.46
N THR A 540 14.78 49.82 -39.01
CA THR A 540 15.43 50.94 -39.68
C THR A 540 15.36 52.18 -38.80
N LEU A 541 16.51 52.64 -38.30
CA LEU A 541 16.65 53.85 -37.51
C LEU A 541 17.09 55.01 -38.42
N THR A 542 16.35 56.11 -38.42
CA THR A 542 16.69 57.32 -39.20
C THR A 542 16.81 58.53 -38.28
N ARG A 543 17.93 59.26 -38.38
CA ARG A 543 18.16 60.52 -37.66
C ARG A 543 18.03 61.73 -38.57
N GLY A 544 17.71 62.89 -37.99
CA GLY A 544 17.47 64.13 -38.75
C GLY A 544 18.73 64.76 -39.35
N ASN A 545 19.90 64.58 -38.73
CA ASN A 545 21.13 65.25 -39.09
C ASN A 545 22.38 64.36 -38.94
N GLY A 546 23.30 64.42 -39.90
CA GLY A 546 24.54 63.63 -39.92
C GLY A 546 25.79 64.35 -39.37
N ASN A 547 25.67 65.57 -38.86
CA ASN A 547 26.82 66.45 -38.58
C ASN A 547 27.85 65.90 -37.58
N ASP A 548 27.46 64.99 -36.69
CA ASP A 548 28.33 64.40 -35.68
C ASP A 548 28.02 62.92 -35.43
N ALA A 549 28.90 62.22 -34.72
CA ALA A 549 28.65 60.85 -34.32
C ALA A 549 27.57 60.77 -33.21
N ALA A 550 26.76 59.71 -33.25
CA ALA A 550 25.71 59.45 -32.25
C ALA A 550 25.54 57.96 -31.97
N ASP A 551 25.00 57.61 -30.80
CA ASP A 551 24.60 56.25 -30.48
C ASP A 551 23.12 56.19 -30.07
N ALA A 552 22.38 55.23 -30.60
CA ALA A 552 21.00 54.93 -30.22
C ALA A 552 20.92 53.57 -29.50
N SER A 553 20.30 53.52 -28.32
CA SER A 553 19.88 52.24 -27.73
C SER A 553 18.42 52.01 -28.09
N TRP A 554 18.16 50.97 -28.88
CA TRP A 554 16.83 50.64 -29.37
C TRP A 554 16.31 49.35 -28.75
N TYR A 555 14.98 49.27 -28.68
CA TYR A 555 14.22 48.15 -28.13
C TYR A 555 13.09 47.80 -29.11
N VAL A 556 12.91 46.51 -29.38
CA VAL A 556 11.77 45.95 -30.12
C VAL A 556 11.06 44.99 -29.19
N ALA A 557 9.82 45.30 -28.81
CA ALA A 557 9.00 44.44 -27.97
C ALA A 557 7.92 43.75 -28.81
N GLU A 558 7.93 42.42 -28.86
CA GLU A 558 6.94 41.58 -29.53
C GLU A 558 5.99 40.99 -28.48
N LEU A 559 4.70 41.36 -28.57
CA LEU A 559 3.72 41.12 -27.51
C LEU A 559 3.00 39.77 -27.69
N ASN A 560 2.70 39.08 -26.59
CA ASN A 560 2.03 37.77 -26.61
C ASN A 560 0.57 37.86 -27.09
N ASN A 561 0.18 36.98 -28.03
CA ASN A 561 -1.15 36.91 -28.63
C ASN A 561 -1.91 35.59 -28.34
N ALA A 562 -1.38 34.70 -27.50
CA ALA A 562 -1.98 33.40 -27.19
C ALA A 562 -2.09 33.11 -25.69
N ASP A 563 -3.12 32.34 -25.31
CA ASP A 563 -3.29 31.82 -23.95
C ASP A 563 -2.45 30.56 -23.69
N PRO A 564 -2.17 30.20 -22.42
CA PRO A 564 -1.62 28.89 -22.08
C PRO A 564 -2.59 27.79 -22.55
N ILE A 565 -2.13 26.88 -23.42
CA ILE A 565 -2.95 25.79 -23.99
C ILE A 565 -3.55 24.90 -22.87
N ALA A 566 -4.83 24.54 -22.97
CA ALA A 566 -5.51 23.58 -22.09
C ALA A 566 -4.94 22.16 -22.21
N VAL A 567 -4.91 21.39 -21.11
CA VAL A 567 -4.63 19.95 -21.23
C VAL A 567 -5.83 19.26 -21.88
N SER A 568 -5.55 18.47 -22.90
CA SER A 568 -6.56 17.66 -23.57
C SER A 568 -6.14 16.19 -23.59
N TYR A 569 -7.12 15.30 -23.52
CA TYR A 569 -6.95 13.86 -23.47
C TYR A 569 -7.58 13.21 -24.69
N ASN A 570 -7.09 12.04 -25.10
CA ASN A 570 -7.74 11.26 -26.14
C ASN A 570 -9.11 10.77 -25.61
N SER A 571 -10.14 10.85 -26.45
CA SER A 571 -11.48 10.34 -26.14
C SER A 571 -11.61 8.86 -26.53
N ARG A 572 -12.79 8.28 -26.29
CA ARG A 572 -13.14 6.92 -26.71
C ARG A 572 -13.32 6.82 -28.23
N GLU A 573 -13.55 7.92 -28.94
CA GLU A 573 -13.63 8.02 -30.40
C GLU A 573 -12.24 7.86 -31.06
N ASP A 574 -11.15 7.85 -30.28
CA ASP A 574 -9.82 7.59 -30.81
C ASP A 574 -9.76 6.23 -31.54
N GLY A 575 -9.21 6.24 -32.75
CA GLY A 575 -9.09 5.05 -33.60
C GLY A 575 -8.15 3.98 -33.03
N THR A 576 -7.34 4.31 -32.03
CA THR A 576 -6.41 3.40 -31.35
C THR A 576 -6.93 3.07 -29.94
N PRO A 577 -7.41 1.84 -29.68
CA PRO A 577 -8.01 1.47 -28.39
C PRO A 577 -7.12 1.71 -27.17
N ALA A 578 -5.80 1.60 -27.31
CA ALA A 578 -4.83 1.85 -26.24
C ALA A 578 -4.70 3.32 -25.84
N ASN A 579 -5.21 4.25 -26.64
CA ASN A 579 -5.20 5.68 -26.33
C ASN A 579 -6.47 6.13 -25.59
N ARG A 580 -7.54 5.34 -25.65
CA ARG A 580 -8.84 5.67 -25.04
C ARG A 580 -8.75 5.70 -23.51
N PRO A 581 -9.65 6.40 -22.81
CA PRO A 581 -9.70 6.33 -21.35
C PRO A 581 -9.88 4.89 -20.86
N GLN A 582 -9.05 4.47 -19.91
CA GLN A 582 -9.01 3.12 -19.36
C GLN A 582 -9.16 3.12 -17.83
N LEU A 583 -9.77 2.08 -17.28
CA LEU A 583 -9.83 1.82 -15.85
C LEU A 583 -9.27 0.42 -15.58
N ASP A 584 -8.10 0.35 -14.95
CA ASP A 584 -7.50 -0.92 -14.52
C ASP A 584 -8.01 -1.28 -13.13
N VAL A 585 -8.69 -2.43 -13.00
CA VAL A 585 -9.28 -2.90 -11.74
C VAL A 585 -8.62 -4.21 -11.29
N SER A 586 -8.12 -4.22 -10.06
CA SER A 586 -7.53 -5.39 -9.39
C SER A 586 -8.48 -5.95 -8.32
N PHE A 587 -8.73 -7.26 -8.31
CA PHE A 587 -9.68 -7.89 -7.38
C PHE A 587 -9.34 -9.34 -7.01
N LEU A 588 -9.88 -9.80 -5.87
CA LEU A 588 -9.85 -11.21 -5.44
C LEU A 588 -11.16 -11.92 -5.79
N ARG A 589 -11.08 -13.07 -6.47
CA ARG A 589 -12.24 -13.94 -6.72
C ARG A 589 -12.49 -14.89 -5.55
N ASP A 590 -13.74 -15.34 -5.44
CA ASP A 590 -14.12 -16.35 -4.46
C ASP A 590 -13.61 -17.75 -4.83
N SER A 591 -13.36 -18.55 -3.79
CA SER A 591 -13.19 -19.99 -3.92
C SER A 591 -14.56 -20.67 -3.84
N ALA A 592 -14.71 -21.82 -4.49
CA ALA A 592 -15.92 -22.63 -4.45
C ALA A 592 -15.68 -23.95 -3.72
N TYR A 593 -16.74 -24.67 -3.35
CA TYR A 593 -16.61 -26.05 -2.89
C TYR A 593 -16.84 -27.01 -4.07
N SER A 594 -15.90 -27.91 -4.33
CA SER A 594 -16.09 -29.01 -5.30
C SER A 594 -16.68 -30.27 -4.67
N GLY A 595 -16.61 -30.39 -3.35
CA GLY A 595 -17.24 -31.49 -2.62
C GLY A 595 -17.10 -31.32 -1.12
N VAL A 596 -18.11 -31.79 -0.40
CA VAL A 596 -18.09 -31.88 1.07
C VAL A 596 -18.38 -33.32 1.44
N VAL A 597 -17.43 -33.97 2.10
CA VAL A 597 -17.56 -35.36 2.54
C VAL A 597 -17.75 -35.35 4.05
N ALA A 598 -18.98 -35.63 4.49
CA ALA A 598 -19.29 -35.79 5.90
C ALA A 598 -18.88 -37.18 6.37
N GLY A 599 -18.07 -37.25 7.42
CA GLY A 599 -17.91 -38.42 8.25
C GLY A 599 -18.78 -38.33 9.50
N ILE A 600 -18.51 -39.19 10.49
CA ILE A 600 -19.30 -39.27 11.73
C ILE A 600 -18.88 -38.17 12.73
N SER A 601 -17.58 -37.86 12.82
CA SER A 601 -17.04 -36.84 13.75
C SER A 601 -16.00 -35.95 13.07
N ASP A 602 -16.12 -35.83 11.77
CA ASP A 602 -15.25 -35.09 10.87
C ASP A 602 -16.00 -34.69 9.60
N VAL A 603 -15.55 -33.62 8.96
CA VAL A 603 -16.04 -33.13 7.67
C VAL A 603 -14.83 -32.77 6.83
N THR A 604 -14.70 -33.38 5.66
CA THR A 604 -13.68 -32.99 4.68
C THR A 604 -14.28 -32.02 3.67
N LEU A 605 -13.68 -30.85 3.56
CA LEU A 605 -14.05 -29.76 2.66
C LEU A 605 -13.06 -29.71 1.50
N ASN A 606 -13.53 -29.95 0.28
CA ASN A 606 -12.74 -29.78 -0.94
C ASN A 606 -13.06 -28.42 -1.56
N ILE A 607 -12.09 -27.52 -1.51
CA ILE A 607 -12.21 -26.12 -1.94
C ILE A 607 -11.50 -25.96 -3.28
N THR A 608 -12.25 -25.55 -4.30
CA THR A 608 -11.74 -25.26 -5.63
C THR A 608 -11.49 -23.78 -5.82
N PHE A 609 -10.30 -23.44 -6.30
CA PHE A 609 -9.95 -22.08 -6.66
C PHE A 609 -10.26 -21.79 -8.13
N PRO A 610 -10.50 -20.52 -8.50
CA PRO A 610 -10.70 -20.14 -9.89
C PRO A 610 -9.53 -20.56 -10.81
N ALA A 611 -9.83 -20.83 -12.08
CA ALA A 611 -8.82 -21.17 -13.07
C ALA A 611 -7.78 -20.04 -13.21
N GLY A 612 -6.49 -20.42 -13.28
CA GLY A 612 -5.36 -19.49 -13.32
C GLY A 612 -4.89 -19.00 -11.95
N ALA A 613 -5.40 -19.55 -10.85
CA ALA A 613 -4.89 -19.26 -9.51
C ALA A 613 -3.40 -19.63 -9.36
N THR A 614 -2.61 -18.69 -8.86
CA THR A 614 -1.18 -18.82 -8.57
C THR A 614 -0.89 -18.32 -7.16
N VAL A 615 0.25 -18.71 -6.58
CA VAL A 615 0.73 -18.20 -5.29
C VAL A 615 0.91 -16.68 -5.24
N SER A 616 0.99 -16.02 -6.40
CA SER A 616 1.06 -14.56 -6.48
C SER A 616 -0.28 -13.87 -6.28
N ASN A 617 -1.40 -14.57 -6.50
CA ASN A 617 -2.76 -14.03 -6.46
C ASN A 617 -3.59 -14.63 -5.30
N TYR A 618 -3.22 -15.83 -4.84
CA TYR A 618 -3.85 -16.55 -3.73
C TYR A 618 -2.77 -17.31 -2.96
N ASP A 619 -2.67 -17.08 -1.65
CA ASP A 619 -1.77 -17.81 -0.76
C ASP A 619 -2.51 -18.94 -0.02
N GLY A 620 -3.85 -18.91 0.02
CA GLY A 620 -4.64 -20.02 0.55
C GLY A 620 -6.11 -19.70 0.79
N SER A 621 -6.69 -20.31 1.83
CA SER A 621 -8.08 -20.08 2.22
C SER A 621 -8.24 -19.89 3.73
N LEU A 622 -9.26 -19.12 4.08
CA LEU A 622 -9.82 -19.02 5.42
C LEU A 622 -11.20 -19.68 5.39
N VAL A 623 -11.48 -20.58 6.34
CA VAL A 623 -12.79 -21.23 6.44
C VAL A 623 -13.39 -20.98 7.80
N ALA A 624 -14.61 -20.46 7.79
CA ALA A 624 -15.45 -20.31 8.97
C ALA A 624 -16.57 -21.35 8.97
N ARG A 625 -16.97 -21.78 10.16
CA ARG A 625 -18.04 -22.74 10.40
C ARG A 625 -19.05 -22.18 11.38
N LYS A 626 -20.33 -22.48 11.17
CA LYS A 626 -21.43 -22.25 12.11
C LYS A 626 -22.24 -23.52 12.30
N ASN A 627 -22.77 -23.73 13.51
CA ASN A 627 -23.65 -24.87 13.77
C ASN A 627 -25.05 -24.59 13.19
N GLY A 628 -25.64 -25.57 12.51
CA GLY A 628 -26.94 -25.47 11.87
C GLY A 628 -26.90 -25.00 10.40
N ALA A 629 -28.09 -24.84 9.80
CA ALA A 629 -28.28 -24.60 8.37
C ALA A 629 -27.91 -23.17 7.90
N SER A 630 -27.87 -22.19 8.79
CA SER A 630 -27.65 -20.79 8.39
C SER A 630 -26.20 -20.54 8.04
N THR A 631 -25.91 -20.01 6.86
CA THR A 631 -24.55 -19.65 6.44
C THR A 631 -23.86 -18.72 7.45
N PRO A 632 -22.55 -18.88 7.70
CA PRO A 632 -21.76 -17.94 8.51
C PRO A 632 -21.91 -16.49 8.03
N THR A 633 -22.06 -15.58 9.00
CA THR A 633 -22.17 -14.12 8.78
C THR A 633 -20.83 -13.40 8.88
N PHE A 634 -19.84 -14.05 9.50
CA PHE A 634 -18.47 -13.55 9.60
C PHE A 634 -17.95 -13.09 8.24
N THR A 635 -17.39 -11.88 8.19
CA THR A 635 -16.68 -11.38 7.01
C THR A 635 -15.29 -10.96 7.48
N PRO A 636 -14.20 -11.58 6.99
CA PRO A 636 -12.86 -11.27 7.44
C PRO A 636 -12.43 -9.88 6.97
N ASN A 637 -11.89 -9.10 7.90
CA ASN A 637 -11.28 -7.82 7.58
C ASN A 637 -9.86 -8.01 6.99
N ASP A 638 -9.59 -7.30 5.89
CA ASP A 638 -8.23 -7.17 5.35
C ASP A 638 -7.25 -6.64 6.42
N GLY A 639 -5.99 -7.07 6.35
CA GLY A 639 -4.93 -6.77 7.33
C GLY A 639 -5.03 -7.55 8.65
N THR A 640 -6.10 -8.34 8.85
CA THR A 640 -6.29 -9.12 10.08
C THR A 640 -5.98 -10.60 9.84
N SER A 641 -5.05 -11.15 10.61
CA SER A 641 -4.77 -12.59 10.63
C SER A 641 -5.71 -13.32 11.58
N TYR A 642 -6.38 -14.36 11.09
CA TYR A 642 -7.23 -15.25 11.89
C TYR A 642 -6.56 -16.60 12.06
N THR A 643 -6.59 -17.16 13.27
CA THR A 643 -6.09 -18.51 13.56
C THR A 643 -7.24 -19.51 13.73
N ALA A 644 -6.98 -20.78 13.45
CA ALA A 644 -7.96 -21.84 13.71
C ALA A 644 -8.39 -21.83 15.20
N GLY A 645 -9.66 -22.12 15.45
CA GLY A 645 -10.28 -22.08 16.77
C GLY A 645 -10.78 -20.71 17.22
N THR A 646 -10.41 -19.61 16.52
CA THR A 646 -10.91 -18.27 16.84
C THR A 646 -12.41 -18.17 16.55
N GLN A 647 -13.16 -17.49 17.42
CA GLN A 647 -14.56 -17.11 17.16
C GLN A 647 -14.69 -15.60 16.93
N PRO A 648 -14.53 -15.14 15.67
CA PRO A 648 -14.66 -13.72 15.35
C PRO A 648 -16.11 -13.21 15.48
N VAL A 649 -17.09 -14.13 15.36
CA VAL A 649 -18.50 -13.88 15.63
C VAL A 649 -18.97 -14.98 16.59
N PHE A 650 -19.77 -14.63 17.59
CA PHE A 650 -20.29 -15.59 18.55
C PHE A 650 -21.05 -16.72 17.85
N GLY A 651 -20.63 -17.97 18.07
CA GLY A 651 -21.21 -19.16 17.45
C GLY A 651 -20.60 -19.52 16.08
N GLU A 652 -19.64 -18.74 15.57
CA GLU A 652 -18.96 -19.01 14.30
C GLU A 652 -17.46 -19.19 14.56
N THR A 653 -16.89 -20.33 14.16
CA THR A 653 -15.48 -20.68 14.43
C THR A 653 -14.68 -20.69 13.14
N VAL A 654 -13.50 -20.10 13.15
CA VAL A 654 -12.50 -20.32 12.10
C VAL A 654 -11.95 -21.74 12.25
N ILE A 655 -12.23 -22.62 11.30
CA ILE A 655 -11.76 -24.02 11.34
C ILE A 655 -10.41 -24.20 10.64
N SER A 656 -10.08 -23.32 9.71
CA SER A 656 -8.77 -23.30 9.05
C SER A 656 -8.44 -21.89 8.56
N SER A 657 -7.16 -21.57 8.61
CA SER A 657 -6.55 -20.38 8.00
C SER A 657 -5.19 -20.81 7.47
N SER A 658 -5.19 -21.46 6.30
CA SER A 658 -4.03 -22.19 5.80
C SER A 658 -3.44 -21.51 4.55
N ALA A 659 -2.12 -21.27 4.58
CA ALA A 659 -1.30 -20.93 3.42
C ALA A 659 -0.89 -22.21 2.66
N ASN A 660 -1.86 -22.97 2.17
CA ASN A 660 -1.63 -24.30 1.59
C ASN A 660 -1.80 -24.29 0.07
N PHE A 661 -1.09 -23.39 -0.60
CA PHE A 661 -0.98 -23.41 -2.05
C PHE A 661 0.35 -24.06 -2.47
N ALA A 662 0.39 -25.39 -2.58
CA ALA A 662 1.47 -26.04 -3.35
C ALA A 662 1.26 -25.76 -4.84
N ALA A 663 2.34 -25.64 -5.62
CA ALA A 663 2.40 -25.01 -6.95
C ALA A 663 1.40 -25.49 -8.06
N SER A 664 0.56 -26.49 -7.82
CA SER A 664 -0.52 -26.92 -8.72
C SER A 664 -1.39 -27.98 -8.04
N PRO A 665 -2.37 -27.58 -7.22
CA PRO A 665 -3.71 -28.09 -7.52
C PRO A 665 -4.79 -27.01 -7.44
N THR A 666 -5.74 -27.08 -8.37
CA THR A 666 -7.00 -26.31 -8.38
C THR A 666 -7.90 -26.61 -7.18
N VAL A 667 -7.59 -27.61 -6.33
CA VAL A 667 -8.40 -28.05 -5.19
C VAL A 667 -7.55 -28.24 -3.93
N VAL A 668 -8.00 -27.68 -2.80
CA VAL A 668 -7.41 -27.86 -1.45
C VAL A 668 -8.41 -28.61 -0.57
N SER A 669 -7.94 -29.65 0.13
CA SER A 669 -8.76 -30.42 1.07
C SER A 669 -8.46 -30.02 2.52
N ILE A 670 -9.49 -29.62 3.26
CA ILE A 670 -9.41 -29.24 4.68
C ILE A 670 -10.30 -30.20 5.48
N VAL A 671 -9.78 -30.76 6.57
CA VAL A 671 -10.56 -31.63 7.46
C VAL A 671 -10.92 -30.86 8.73
N ASP A 672 -12.21 -30.67 8.95
CA ASP A 672 -12.79 -30.20 10.21
C ASP A 672 -13.12 -31.41 11.08
N GLU A 673 -12.49 -31.58 12.23
CA GLU A 673 -12.65 -32.76 13.09
C GLU A 673 -12.59 -32.39 14.58
N ASN A 674 -12.95 -33.32 15.45
CA ASN A 674 -12.67 -33.19 16.89
C ASN A 674 -11.15 -33.05 17.11
N GLY A 675 -10.70 -31.90 17.58
CA GLY A 675 -9.30 -31.59 17.82
C GLY A 675 -9.14 -30.43 18.81
N PRO A 676 -7.95 -29.79 18.91
CA PRO A 676 -7.69 -28.73 19.88
C PRO A 676 -8.50 -27.46 19.56
N ASP A 677 -8.73 -27.22 18.28
CA ASP A 677 -9.35 -25.99 17.77
C ASP A 677 -10.77 -26.19 17.24
N SER A 678 -11.20 -27.43 17.04
CA SER A 678 -12.53 -27.74 16.51
C SER A 678 -13.19 -28.91 17.23
N VAL A 679 -14.52 -28.89 17.28
CA VAL A 679 -15.36 -29.98 17.79
C VAL A 679 -16.45 -30.24 16.76
N VAL A 680 -16.50 -31.48 16.27
CA VAL A 680 -17.45 -31.96 15.27
C VAL A 680 -18.19 -33.15 15.86
N SER A 681 -19.48 -32.96 16.10
CA SER A 681 -20.34 -33.95 16.75
C SER A 681 -21.08 -34.81 15.72
N PRO A 682 -21.38 -36.09 16.03
CA PRO A 682 -22.26 -36.93 15.21
C PRO A 682 -23.66 -36.35 15.06
N SER A 683 -24.36 -36.72 13.98
CA SER A 683 -25.74 -36.30 13.67
C SER A 683 -25.99 -34.79 13.76
N THR A 684 -24.96 -33.98 13.53
CA THR A 684 -25.01 -32.53 13.70
C THR A 684 -24.83 -31.84 12.36
N GLN A 685 -25.68 -30.86 12.08
CA GLN A 685 -25.59 -30.07 10.86
C GLN A 685 -24.62 -28.90 11.07
N TYR A 686 -23.76 -28.68 10.08
CA TYR A 686 -22.78 -27.60 10.04
C TYR A 686 -22.86 -26.85 8.71
N SER A 687 -22.71 -25.54 8.78
CA SER A 687 -22.56 -24.65 7.64
C SER A 687 -21.15 -24.07 7.62
N TYR A 688 -20.59 -23.93 6.43
CA TYR A 688 -19.22 -23.46 6.22
C TYR A 688 -19.23 -22.31 5.23
N LYS A 689 -18.25 -21.40 5.37
CA LYS A 689 -17.98 -20.34 4.41
C LYS A 689 -16.47 -20.22 4.20
N THR A 690 -16.04 -20.30 2.94
CA THR A 690 -14.62 -20.21 2.53
C THR A 690 -14.33 -18.86 1.91
N TYR A 691 -13.20 -18.27 2.26
CA TYR A 691 -12.68 -17.03 1.70
C TYR A 691 -11.34 -17.34 1.05
N THR A 692 -11.09 -16.81 -0.14
CA THR A 692 -9.71 -16.79 -0.62
C THR A 692 -8.88 -15.86 0.26
N ARG A 693 -7.62 -16.20 0.45
CA ARG A 693 -6.66 -15.41 1.23
C ARG A 693 -5.46 -15.10 0.36
N ASP A 694 -5.09 -13.83 0.31
CA ASP A 694 -3.83 -13.35 -0.26
C ASP A 694 -2.99 -12.73 0.86
N ASN A 695 -1.71 -13.06 0.94
CA ASN A 695 -0.80 -12.57 1.97
C ASN A 695 0.22 -11.54 1.44
N ASN A 696 0.00 -11.03 0.23
CA ASN A 696 0.81 -9.97 -0.36
C ASN A 696 0.33 -8.58 0.08
N THR A 697 1.27 -7.63 0.17
CA THR A 697 0.93 -6.21 0.38
C THR A 697 0.49 -5.61 -0.96
N ILE A 698 -0.72 -5.02 -0.99
CA ILE A 698 -1.29 -4.43 -2.22
C ILE A 698 -1.17 -2.90 -2.17
N THR A 699 -0.24 -2.35 -2.95
CA THR A 699 -0.04 -0.90 -3.05
C THR A 699 -1.24 -0.22 -3.72
N GLY A 700 -1.76 0.83 -3.08
CA GLY A 700 -2.91 1.56 -3.61
C GLY A 700 -4.24 0.87 -3.34
N ALA A 701 -4.30 -0.13 -2.46
CA ALA A 701 -5.55 -0.61 -1.88
C ALA A 701 -5.99 0.26 -0.70
N ALA A 702 -7.28 0.24 -0.36
CA ALA A 702 -7.82 0.96 0.80
C ALA A 702 -7.14 0.56 2.12
N ILE A 703 -6.78 -0.72 2.25
CA ILE A 703 -5.94 -1.25 3.32
C ILE A 703 -4.78 -1.95 2.62
N PRO A 704 -3.55 -1.41 2.59
CA PRO A 704 -2.43 -2.05 1.89
C PRO A 704 -1.86 -3.29 2.59
N ALA A 705 -2.12 -3.46 3.89
CA ALA A 705 -1.55 -4.53 4.69
C ALA A 705 -2.25 -5.87 4.44
N ALA A 706 -1.44 -6.91 4.23
CA ALA A 706 -1.92 -8.28 4.14
C ALA A 706 -2.31 -8.83 5.53
N PRO A 707 -3.13 -9.89 5.63
CA PRO A 707 -3.76 -10.62 4.52
C PRO A 707 -5.03 -9.97 3.98
N HIS A 708 -5.35 -10.23 2.71
CA HIS A 708 -6.55 -9.79 2.03
C HIS A 708 -7.50 -10.95 1.74
N TYR A 709 -8.81 -10.67 1.75
CA TYR A 709 -9.84 -11.70 1.60
C TYR A 709 -10.89 -11.36 0.53
N SER A 710 -11.56 -12.39 0.00
CA SER A 710 -12.77 -12.27 -0.83
C SER A 710 -14.06 -12.23 0.02
N PHE A 711 -15.25 -12.19 -0.60
CA PHE A 711 -16.53 -12.18 0.12
C PHE A 711 -17.01 -13.57 0.58
N GLY A 712 -16.47 -14.62 -0.05
CA GLY A 712 -16.50 -16.01 0.35
C GLY A 712 -17.75 -16.80 -0.07
N ALA A 713 -17.58 -18.09 -0.33
CA ALA A 713 -18.65 -19.01 -0.75
C ALA A 713 -19.10 -19.92 0.39
N GLY A 714 -20.41 -20.18 0.49
CA GLY A 714 -21.02 -21.00 1.54
C GLY A 714 -21.34 -22.43 1.12
N THR A 715 -21.43 -23.35 2.08
CA THR A 715 -21.98 -24.71 1.92
C THR A 715 -22.53 -25.24 3.24
N THR A 716 -23.32 -26.32 3.21
CA THR A 716 -23.85 -26.98 4.41
C THR A 716 -23.73 -28.50 4.29
N THR A 717 -23.56 -29.18 5.42
CA THR A 717 -23.54 -30.65 5.47
C THR A 717 -24.00 -31.15 6.84
N THR A 718 -24.39 -32.42 6.94
CA THR A 718 -24.77 -33.07 8.19
C THR A 718 -23.86 -34.28 8.41
N THR A 719 -23.22 -34.35 9.58
CA THR A 719 -22.38 -35.49 9.94
C THR A 719 -23.21 -36.76 10.07
N GLY A 720 -22.57 -37.90 9.79
CA GLY A 720 -23.20 -39.21 9.92
C GLY A 720 -23.65 -39.50 11.36
N ALA A 721 -24.61 -40.41 11.52
CA ALA A 721 -24.98 -40.92 12.83
C ALA A 721 -23.88 -41.80 13.42
N GLY A 722 -23.65 -41.69 14.74
CA GLY A 722 -22.76 -42.57 15.48
C GLY A 722 -23.45 -43.87 15.89
N GLY A 723 -22.71 -44.99 15.88
CA GLY A 723 -23.15 -46.32 16.37
C GLY A 723 -23.23 -47.39 15.29
N GLY A 724 -22.23 -48.28 15.25
CA GLY A 724 -22.22 -49.49 14.42
C GLY A 724 -21.69 -49.36 12.99
N ALA A 725 -20.63 -50.14 12.69
CA ALA A 725 -19.90 -50.29 11.41
C ALA A 725 -19.11 -49.05 10.90
N SER A 726 -18.21 -48.55 11.76
CA SER A 726 -16.95 -47.79 11.47
C SER A 726 -16.91 -46.39 12.10
N LYS A 727 -16.16 -46.29 13.22
CA LYS A 727 -15.78 -45.08 14.00
C LYS A 727 -16.94 -44.37 14.74
N ASN A 728 -16.88 -44.34 16.07
CA ASN A 728 -17.82 -43.56 16.90
C ASN A 728 -17.43 -42.08 16.94
N TRP A 729 -16.14 -41.84 17.14
CA TRP A 729 -15.53 -40.52 17.09
C TRP A 729 -14.02 -40.65 16.85
N SER A 730 -13.39 -39.57 16.38
CA SER A 730 -11.94 -39.37 16.46
C SER A 730 -11.62 -38.16 17.32
N TYR A 731 -10.35 -38.01 17.66
CA TYR A 731 -9.76 -36.81 18.19
C TYR A 731 -8.36 -36.64 17.60
N LYS A 732 -8.03 -35.48 17.04
CA LYS A 732 -6.70 -35.19 16.49
C LYS A 732 -5.88 -34.34 17.45
N THR A 733 -4.63 -34.72 17.64
CA THR A 733 -3.62 -33.94 18.37
C THR A 733 -2.73 -33.20 17.36
N ALA A 734 -1.93 -32.23 17.83
CA ALA A 734 -0.94 -31.59 16.96
C ALA A 734 0.32 -32.46 16.78
N GLY A 735 0.52 -33.44 17.66
CA GLY A 735 1.65 -34.37 17.62
C GLY A 735 1.44 -35.54 16.67
N THR A 736 2.52 -36.28 16.40
CA THR A 736 2.56 -37.45 15.51
C THR A 736 2.93 -38.76 16.23
N ALA A 737 3.36 -38.67 17.49
CA ALA A 737 3.61 -39.83 18.34
C ALA A 737 2.65 -39.77 19.53
N LEU A 738 1.73 -40.72 19.58
CA LEU A 738 0.73 -40.83 20.63
C LEU A 738 1.16 -41.85 21.68
N ALA A 739 1.06 -41.45 22.94
CA ALA A 739 0.99 -42.41 24.02
C ALA A 739 -0.31 -43.21 23.90
N PRO A 740 -0.31 -44.49 24.30
CA PRO A 740 -1.54 -45.26 24.40
C PRO A 740 -2.58 -44.54 25.30
N PRO A 741 -3.89 -44.59 24.99
CA PRO A 741 -4.89 -43.92 25.81
C PRO A 741 -4.98 -44.51 27.23
N GLY A 742 -4.96 -43.64 28.24
CA GLY A 742 -5.37 -43.93 29.61
C GLY A 742 -6.88 -43.81 29.78
N LEU A 743 -7.47 -44.61 30.68
CA LEU A 743 -8.92 -44.68 30.86
C LEU A 743 -9.27 -44.54 32.34
N ASN A 744 -10.31 -43.75 32.63
CA ASN A 744 -11.23 -44.04 33.72
C ASN A 744 -12.42 -44.76 33.08
N PRO A 745 -12.52 -46.10 33.16
CA PRO A 745 -13.48 -46.87 32.38
C PRO A 745 -14.94 -46.39 32.55
N GLY A 746 -15.67 -46.30 31.46
CA GLY A 746 -17.03 -45.76 31.36
C GLY A 746 -17.12 -44.23 31.39
N ASN A 747 -16.06 -43.53 31.81
CA ASN A 747 -16.14 -42.13 32.17
C ASN A 747 -15.26 -41.21 31.29
N LYS A 748 -13.96 -41.51 31.14
CA LYS A 748 -12.98 -40.61 30.50
C LYS A 748 -11.92 -41.36 29.70
N VAL A 749 -11.55 -40.77 28.57
CA VAL A 749 -10.38 -41.17 27.77
C VAL A 749 -9.38 -40.03 27.83
N ILE A 750 -8.16 -40.33 28.26
CA ILE A 750 -7.06 -39.37 28.29
C ILE A 750 -5.94 -39.91 27.43
N ALA A 751 -5.56 -39.17 26.41
CA ALA A 751 -4.40 -39.46 25.61
C ALA A 751 -3.36 -38.38 25.83
N ALA A 752 -2.10 -38.73 25.68
CA ALA A 752 -1.03 -37.75 25.66
C ALA A 752 -0.25 -37.89 24.35
N SER A 753 0.37 -36.80 23.92
CA SER A 753 1.04 -36.72 22.64
C SER A 753 2.41 -36.07 22.79
N ASN A 754 3.24 -36.23 21.76
CA ASN A 754 4.51 -35.53 21.66
C ASN A 754 4.37 -34.04 21.32
N ASP A 755 3.15 -33.49 21.30
CA ASP A 755 2.89 -32.04 21.28
C ASP A 755 2.92 -31.39 22.67
N ASN A 756 3.36 -32.13 23.69
CA ASN A 756 3.44 -31.71 25.09
C ASN A 756 2.07 -31.49 25.75
N ASN A 757 1.00 -32.11 25.23
CA ASN A 757 -0.34 -31.96 25.80
C ASN A 757 -0.97 -33.29 26.22
N LEU A 758 -1.86 -33.18 27.20
CA LEU A 758 -2.85 -34.19 27.57
C LEU A 758 -4.20 -33.80 27.01
N HIS A 759 -4.79 -34.71 26.26
CA HIS A 759 -6.09 -34.57 25.63
C HIS A 759 -7.10 -35.43 26.37
N SER A 760 -8.06 -34.79 27.04
CA SER A 760 -9.17 -35.46 27.70
C SER A 760 -10.41 -35.39 26.82
N MET A 761 -11.02 -36.54 26.54
CA MET A 761 -12.15 -36.68 25.64
C MET A 761 -13.34 -37.35 26.34
N SER A 762 -14.55 -36.97 25.95
CA SER A 762 -15.78 -37.66 26.30
C SER A 762 -15.79 -39.06 25.69
N THR A 763 -16.14 -40.07 26.49
CA THR A 763 -16.24 -41.46 26.01
C THR A 763 -17.30 -41.61 24.93
N SER A 764 -18.38 -40.82 24.95
CA SER A 764 -19.53 -40.93 24.05
C SER A 764 -19.37 -40.18 22.73
N THR A 765 -18.82 -38.96 22.75
CA THR A 765 -18.81 -38.06 21.59
C THR A 765 -17.41 -37.75 21.06
N GLY A 766 -16.36 -38.07 21.82
CA GLY A 766 -14.99 -37.65 21.49
C GLY A 766 -14.75 -36.14 21.61
N ALA A 767 -15.77 -35.39 22.04
CA ALA A 767 -15.61 -33.98 22.35
C ALA A 767 -14.59 -33.82 23.48
N ARG A 768 -13.70 -32.83 23.35
CA ARG A 768 -12.74 -32.52 24.41
C ARG A 768 -13.46 -32.03 25.67
N ASN A 769 -12.98 -32.45 26.84
CA ASN A 769 -13.47 -31.95 28.13
C ASN A 769 -12.87 -30.57 28.47
N TYR A 770 -11.63 -30.32 28.04
CA TYR A 770 -10.93 -29.04 28.14
C TYR A 770 -10.02 -28.81 26.93
N LYS A 771 -9.63 -27.56 26.66
CA LYS A 771 -8.64 -27.23 25.63
C LYS A 771 -7.25 -27.08 26.27
N PRO A 772 -6.24 -27.88 25.88
CA PRO A 772 -4.89 -27.74 26.41
C PRO A 772 -4.33 -26.34 26.09
N THR A 773 -4.08 -25.55 27.12
CA THR A 773 -3.53 -24.18 27.00
C THR A 773 -2.93 -23.73 28.33
N GLY A 774 -1.85 -22.95 28.30
CA GLY A 774 -1.24 -22.40 29.51
C GLY A 774 -0.74 -23.50 30.44
N SER A 775 -1.32 -23.62 31.63
CA SER A 775 -1.07 -24.68 32.63
C SER A 775 -2.14 -25.78 32.64
N THR A 776 -3.10 -25.74 31.71
CA THR A 776 -4.20 -26.71 31.61
C THR A 776 -3.83 -27.80 30.62
N GLY A 777 -3.60 -29.02 31.12
CA GLY A 777 -3.31 -30.20 30.31
C GLY A 777 -2.07 -30.07 29.44
N THR A 778 -1.08 -29.30 29.88
CA THR A 778 0.16 -28.97 29.17
C THR A 778 1.36 -29.38 30.01
N THR A 779 2.35 -30.02 29.39
CA THR A 779 3.63 -30.40 29.99
C THR A 779 4.77 -29.59 29.36
N GLY A 780 5.95 -29.58 29.98
CA GLY A 780 7.14 -28.93 29.40
C GLY A 780 7.83 -29.74 28.31
N GLY A 781 7.45 -31.00 28.11
CA GLY A 781 8.00 -31.90 27.10
C GLY A 781 7.04 -33.03 26.73
N ALA A 782 7.43 -33.82 25.74
CA ALA A 782 6.59 -34.89 25.18
C ALA A 782 6.26 -35.97 26.23
N VAL A 783 5.03 -36.46 26.21
CA VAL A 783 4.61 -37.63 27.00
C VAL A 783 4.50 -38.82 26.05
N GLN A 784 5.22 -39.91 26.36
CA GLN A 784 5.33 -41.07 25.46
C GLN A 784 4.72 -42.35 26.04
N SER A 785 4.26 -42.30 27.29
CA SER A 785 3.73 -43.44 28.02
C SER A 785 2.26 -43.24 28.36
N ARG A 786 1.55 -44.36 28.54
CA ARG A 786 0.11 -44.36 28.85
C ARG A 786 -0.14 -43.54 30.13
N PRO A 787 -1.01 -42.51 30.09
CA PRO A 787 -1.39 -41.78 31.30
C PRO A 787 -2.01 -42.72 32.33
N ALA A 788 -1.56 -42.62 33.59
CA ALA A 788 -2.17 -43.33 34.69
C ALA A 788 -3.37 -42.53 35.19
N VAL A 789 -4.59 -43.02 34.91
CA VAL A 789 -5.83 -42.36 35.28
C VAL A 789 -6.44 -43.07 36.48
N ILE A 790 -6.58 -42.37 37.60
CA ILE A 790 -7.15 -42.89 38.84
C ILE A 790 -8.51 -42.24 39.05
N ALA A 791 -9.53 -43.05 39.27
CA ALA A 791 -10.86 -42.55 39.54
C ALA A 791 -10.92 -41.86 40.91
N GLN A 792 -11.79 -40.85 41.01
CA GLN A 792 -12.04 -40.10 42.23
C GLN A 792 -12.29 -40.98 43.47
N GLY A 793 -13.03 -42.10 43.31
CA GLY A 793 -13.37 -43.00 44.41
C GLY A 793 -12.22 -43.87 44.91
N ASP A 794 -11.14 -43.97 44.12
CA ASP A 794 -10.02 -44.88 44.38
C ASP A 794 -8.81 -44.18 45.01
N THR A 795 -8.63 -42.90 44.70
CA THR A 795 -7.52 -42.10 45.24
C THR A 795 -7.77 -41.65 46.67
N GLN A 796 -6.70 -41.53 47.46
CA GLN A 796 -6.74 -40.91 48.79
C GLN A 796 -6.47 -39.39 48.74
N LEU A 797 -6.41 -38.80 47.55
CA LEU A 797 -6.28 -37.36 47.39
C LEU A 797 -7.54 -36.65 47.87
N ALA A 798 -7.37 -35.81 48.89
CA ALA A 798 -8.49 -35.09 49.48
C ALA A 798 -8.91 -33.87 48.64
N ASP A 799 -7.96 -33.23 47.94
CA ASP A 799 -8.18 -32.03 47.14
C ASP A 799 -7.37 -32.05 45.84
N CYS A 800 -8.06 -31.90 44.71
CA CYS A 800 -7.46 -31.88 43.37
C CYS A 800 -7.55 -30.52 42.65
N ASP A 801 -7.82 -29.44 43.40
CA ASP A 801 -7.77 -28.06 42.90
C ASP A 801 -6.67 -27.27 43.62
N ALA A 802 -5.58 -26.96 42.91
CA ALA A 802 -4.47 -26.19 43.47
C ALA A 802 -4.81 -24.72 43.77
N GLY A 803 -5.98 -24.22 43.33
CA GLY A 803 -6.40 -22.82 43.39
C GLY A 803 -7.55 -22.52 44.36
N THR A 804 -8.27 -23.52 44.84
CA THR A 804 -9.43 -23.33 45.74
C THR A 804 -9.34 -24.32 46.90
N PRO A 805 -8.92 -23.91 48.12
CA PRO A 805 -8.85 -24.81 49.26
C PRO A 805 -10.24 -25.38 49.57
N GLY A 806 -10.44 -26.69 49.42
CA GLY A 806 -11.79 -27.22 49.58
C GLY A 806 -12.02 -28.68 49.27
N ASN A 807 -11.11 -29.59 49.61
CA ASN A 807 -11.36 -31.05 49.64
C ASN A 807 -12.20 -31.58 48.46
N GLN A 808 -11.93 -31.09 47.24
CA GLN A 808 -12.68 -31.45 46.05
C GLN A 808 -12.10 -32.75 45.50
N PRO A 809 -12.86 -33.85 45.54
CA PRO A 809 -12.36 -35.12 45.01
C PRO A 809 -12.61 -35.12 43.49
N CYS A 810 -11.65 -35.59 42.70
CA CYS A 810 -11.82 -35.78 41.26
C CYS A 810 -10.94 -36.90 40.71
N ASP A 811 -11.18 -37.25 39.45
CA ASP A 811 -10.31 -38.13 38.68
C ASP A 811 -8.95 -37.47 38.44
N ILE A 812 -7.86 -38.21 38.65
CA ILE A 812 -6.49 -37.71 38.51
C ILE A 812 -5.79 -38.42 37.36
N SER A 813 -5.02 -37.68 36.57
CA SER A 813 -4.13 -38.21 35.54
C SER A 813 -2.68 -37.92 35.89
N PHE A 814 -1.87 -38.97 36.08
CA PHE A 814 -0.42 -38.86 36.24
C PHE A 814 0.32 -39.19 34.94
N VAL A 815 1.31 -38.37 34.60
CA VAL A 815 2.14 -38.57 33.41
C VAL A 815 3.60 -38.24 33.70
N GLY A 816 4.50 -38.99 33.07
CA GLY A 816 5.91 -38.66 32.95
C GLY A 816 6.17 -37.92 31.63
N SER A 817 6.99 -36.88 31.67
CA SER A 817 7.28 -36.04 30.51
C SER A 817 8.79 -35.97 30.23
N ASN A 818 9.11 -35.80 28.95
CA ASN A 818 10.49 -35.73 28.47
C ASN A 818 11.27 -34.48 28.95
N ASP A 819 10.60 -33.53 29.59
CA ASP A 819 11.24 -32.43 30.32
C ASP A 819 11.80 -32.84 31.70
N GLY A 820 11.73 -34.13 32.03
CA GLY A 820 12.28 -34.67 33.27
C GLY A 820 11.35 -34.57 34.47
N ARG A 821 10.06 -34.28 34.25
CA ARG A 821 9.09 -34.07 35.31
C ARG A 821 7.95 -35.09 35.28
N VAL A 822 7.37 -35.34 36.44
CA VAL A 822 6.06 -35.96 36.59
C VAL A 822 5.03 -34.88 36.84
N TYR A 823 3.87 -35.02 36.21
CA TYR A 823 2.74 -34.11 36.35
C TYR A 823 1.52 -34.86 36.85
N ALA A 824 0.73 -34.21 37.71
CA ALA A 824 -0.60 -34.64 38.11
C ALA A 824 -1.62 -33.59 37.65
N PHE A 825 -2.61 -34.02 36.88
CA PHE A 825 -3.68 -33.17 36.39
C PHE A 825 -5.04 -33.65 36.88
N ASN A 826 -5.94 -32.70 37.10
CA ASN A 826 -7.37 -33.00 37.14
C ASN A 826 -7.80 -33.50 35.76
N ALA A 827 -8.30 -34.74 35.69
CA ALA A 827 -8.65 -35.39 34.43
C ALA A 827 -9.85 -34.75 33.69
N ILE A 828 -10.66 -33.97 34.39
CA ILE A 828 -11.87 -33.32 33.85
C ILE A 828 -11.56 -31.91 33.36
N THR A 829 -10.86 -31.11 34.17
CA THR A 829 -10.61 -29.69 33.86
C THR A 829 -9.26 -29.48 33.17
N GLY A 830 -8.36 -30.46 33.26
CA GLY A 830 -6.97 -30.34 32.81
C GLY A 830 -6.11 -29.51 33.75
N GLN A 831 -6.65 -29.01 34.86
CA GLN A 831 -5.90 -28.17 35.78
C GLN A 831 -4.70 -28.93 36.37
N LEU A 832 -3.53 -28.29 36.35
CA LEU A 832 -2.34 -28.80 37.02
C LEU A 832 -2.57 -28.83 38.54
N ILE A 833 -2.46 -30.02 39.14
CA ILE A 833 -2.53 -30.22 40.59
C ILE A 833 -1.13 -29.99 41.18
N TRP A 834 -0.13 -30.72 40.66
CA TRP A 834 1.27 -30.55 41.00
C TRP A 834 2.17 -31.05 39.87
N SER A 835 3.41 -30.57 39.83
CA SER A 835 4.48 -31.15 39.02
C SER A 835 5.77 -31.23 39.82
N THR A 836 6.68 -32.13 39.45
CA THR A 836 8.01 -32.19 40.06
C THR A 836 8.97 -31.19 39.40
N PRO A 837 9.88 -30.53 40.12
CA PRO A 837 10.03 -30.61 41.57
C PRO A 837 8.83 -29.96 42.30
N ALA A 838 8.36 -30.65 43.34
CA ALA A 838 7.20 -30.20 44.10
C ALA A 838 7.50 -28.93 44.91
N PRO A 839 6.52 -28.04 45.15
CA PRO A 839 6.67 -26.91 46.05
C PRO A 839 7.20 -27.35 47.43
N GLY A 840 8.30 -26.75 47.88
CA GLY A 840 8.96 -27.10 49.15
C GLY A 840 9.92 -28.30 49.09
N ASN A 841 10.03 -28.99 47.95
CA ASN A 841 11.04 -30.02 47.69
C ASN A 841 11.63 -29.84 46.27
N PRO A 842 12.63 -28.94 46.10
CA PRO A 842 13.12 -28.51 44.79
C PRO A 842 13.97 -29.54 44.02
N GLY A 843 14.06 -30.80 44.49
CA GLY A 843 14.88 -31.83 43.86
C GLY A 843 14.36 -32.22 42.47
N ALA A 844 15.09 -31.87 41.42
CA ALA A 844 14.83 -32.40 40.08
C ALA A 844 14.97 -33.93 40.09
N LEU A 845 14.03 -34.64 39.45
CA LEU A 845 14.07 -36.11 39.40
C LEU A 845 15.24 -36.63 38.55
N VAL A 846 15.64 -35.83 37.55
CA VAL A 846 16.70 -36.15 36.60
C VAL A 846 17.72 -35.03 36.48
N ALA A 847 18.92 -35.36 36.02
CA ALA A 847 19.94 -34.38 35.65
C ALA A 847 19.53 -33.59 34.39
N ALA A 848 20.23 -32.48 34.11
CA ALA A 848 19.97 -31.68 32.92
C ALA A 848 20.11 -32.52 31.64
N GLY A 849 19.05 -32.55 30.82
CA GLY A 849 18.96 -33.37 29.60
C GLY A 849 18.50 -34.81 29.82
N GLY A 850 18.29 -35.24 31.08
CA GLY A 850 17.55 -36.46 31.40
C GLY A 850 16.05 -36.27 31.21
N MET A 851 15.31 -37.39 31.16
CA MET A 851 13.88 -37.42 30.85
C MET A 851 13.12 -38.46 31.68
N ILE A 852 11.80 -38.30 31.77
CA ILE A 852 10.89 -39.36 32.24
C ILE A 852 10.12 -39.89 31.02
N GLN A 853 10.51 -41.07 30.54
CA GLN A 853 9.93 -41.67 29.33
C GLN A 853 8.96 -42.82 29.66
N GLY A 854 9.25 -43.59 30.71
CA GLY A 854 8.40 -44.68 31.18
C GLY A 854 7.03 -44.22 31.68
N GLY A 855 6.10 -45.17 31.79
CA GLY A 855 4.79 -44.91 32.38
C GLY A 855 4.85 -44.75 33.88
N ILE A 856 3.79 -44.18 34.43
CA ILE A 856 3.62 -44.00 35.86
C ILE A 856 2.85 -45.19 36.43
N ALA A 857 3.38 -45.78 37.49
CA ALA A 857 2.63 -46.74 38.29
C ALA A 857 2.17 -46.07 39.58
N VAL A 858 0.97 -46.40 40.04
CA VAL A 858 0.44 -45.86 41.30
C VAL A 858 0.12 -47.03 42.22
N GLN A 859 0.68 -46.99 43.43
CA GLN A 859 0.22 -47.84 44.52
C GLN A 859 -0.81 -47.06 45.34
N LEU A 860 -2.07 -47.44 45.14
CA LEU A 860 -3.20 -46.83 45.82
C LEU A 860 -3.27 -47.34 47.25
N LYS A 861 -3.30 -46.41 48.21
CA LYS A 861 -3.37 -46.76 49.63
C LYS A 861 -4.66 -47.52 49.97
N ALA A 862 -5.77 -47.19 49.30
CA ALA A 862 -7.07 -47.84 49.52
C ALA A 862 -7.03 -49.37 49.28
N TYR A 863 -6.11 -49.83 48.44
CA TYR A 863 -5.97 -51.22 48.03
C TYR A 863 -4.71 -51.91 48.58
N ALA A 864 -3.85 -51.16 49.27
CA ALA A 864 -2.62 -51.69 49.82
C ALA A 864 -2.89 -52.57 51.06
N ASN A 865 -2.03 -53.56 51.31
CA ASN A 865 -2.17 -54.41 52.49
C ASN A 865 -1.83 -53.65 53.79
N GLY A 866 -2.12 -54.26 54.95
CA GLY A 866 -1.90 -53.62 56.26
C GLY A 866 -0.44 -53.29 56.63
N ALA A 867 0.55 -53.77 55.87
CA ALA A 867 1.96 -53.41 56.05
C ALA A 867 2.36 -52.13 55.27
N PHE A 868 1.44 -51.53 54.50
CA PHE A 868 1.68 -50.28 53.78
C PHE A 868 1.58 -49.09 54.75
N THR A 869 2.73 -48.50 55.09
CA THR A 869 2.82 -47.37 56.02
C THR A 869 2.64 -45.97 55.41
N PRO A 870 2.84 -45.72 54.09
CA PRO A 870 2.58 -44.40 53.52
C PRO A 870 1.13 -43.95 53.74
N THR A 871 0.94 -42.68 54.08
CA THR A 871 -0.39 -42.14 54.44
C THR A 871 -1.22 -41.70 53.23
N THR A 872 -0.64 -41.68 52.04
CA THR A 872 -1.25 -41.32 50.75
C THR A 872 -0.89 -42.37 49.70
N ASP A 873 -1.47 -42.24 48.50
CA ASP A 873 -1.03 -42.99 47.33
C ASP A 873 0.46 -42.73 47.03
N LEU A 874 1.16 -43.73 46.48
CA LEU A 874 2.54 -43.60 46.01
C LEU A 874 2.60 -43.63 44.49
N VAL A 875 3.15 -42.57 43.90
CA VAL A 875 3.41 -42.45 42.47
C VAL A 875 4.83 -42.92 42.19
N ILE A 876 4.99 -44.02 41.46
CA ILE A 876 6.29 -44.67 41.22
C ILE A 876 6.71 -44.43 39.77
N VAL A 877 7.94 -43.95 39.59
CA VAL A 877 8.49 -43.53 38.30
C VAL A 877 9.96 -43.90 38.18
N GLY A 878 10.37 -44.34 36.99
CA GLY A 878 11.77 -44.54 36.63
C GLY A 878 12.31 -43.44 35.72
N THR A 879 13.62 -43.20 35.81
CA THR A 879 14.27 -42.16 35.01
C THR A 879 14.93 -42.70 33.73
N ARG A 880 15.20 -41.79 32.80
CA ARG A 880 16.12 -41.98 31.69
C ARG A 880 17.14 -40.84 31.63
N GLU A 881 18.33 -41.11 32.13
CA GLU A 881 19.48 -40.22 32.17
C GLU A 881 20.35 -40.35 30.91
N ILE A 882 21.18 -39.33 30.67
CA ILE A 882 22.22 -39.39 29.63
C ILE A 882 23.27 -40.45 29.99
N SER A 883 23.57 -40.59 31.28
CA SER A 883 24.43 -41.66 31.79
C SER A 883 23.64 -42.97 31.90
N LEU A 884 24.07 -43.98 31.15
CA LEU A 884 23.43 -45.31 31.04
C LEU A 884 23.42 -46.13 32.34
N THR A 885 23.98 -45.65 33.45
CA THR A 885 24.00 -46.39 34.73
C THR A 885 23.54 -45.55 35.92
N ALA A 886 23.19 -44.28 35.68
CA ALA A 886 22.80 -43.34 36.72
C ALA A 886 21.29 -43.30 36.98
N ASN A 887 20.52 -44.19 36.34
CA ASN A 887 19.06 -44.17 36.42
C ASN A 887 18.58 -44.60 37.80
N LYS A 888 17.43 -44.06 38.18
CA LYS A 888 16.83 -44.18 39.50
C LYS A 888 15.35 -44.49 39.37
N VAL A 889 14.79 -44.99 40.47
CA VAL A 889 13.35 -45.09 40.65
C VAL A 889 12.97 -44.24 41.85
N TYR A 890 11.94 -43.42 41.69
CA TYR A 890 11.40 -42.59 42.76
C TYR A 890 9.99 -43.07 43.11
N ALA A 891 9.66 -43.04 44.40
CA ALA A 891 8.27 -42.93 44.82
C ALA A 891 8.01 -41.51 45.29
N LEU A 892 6.92 -40.95 44.80
CA LEU A 892 6.44 -39.62 45.12
C LEU A 892 5.13 -39.74 45.90
N ASN A 893 4.91 -38.78 46.79
CA ASN A 893 3.64 -38.60 47.46
C ASN A 893 2.59 -38.26 46.39
N GLY A 894 1.56 -39.08 46.22
CA GLY A 894 0.53 -38.89 45.19
C GLY A 894 -0.25 -37.58 45.33
N SER A 895 -0.25 -36.96 46.52
CA SER A 895 -0.93 -35.69 46.77
C SER A 895 -0.11 -34.45 46.52
N THR A 896 1.22 -34.51 46.69
CA THR A 896 2.07 -33.32 46.62
C THR A 896 3.19 -33.42 45.58
N GLY A 897 3.46 -34.61 45.06
CA GLY A 897 4.62 -34.87 44.20
C GLY A 897 5.96 -34.89 44.94
N ALA A 898 5.97 -34.75 46.27
CA ALA A 898 7.20 -34.78 47.06
C ALA A 898 7.83 -36.17 47.06
N ILE A 899 9.16 -36.25 46.93
CA ILE A 899 9.89 -37.53 46.98
C ILE A 899 9.73 -38.16 48.36
N VAL A 900 9.24 -39.40 48.40
CA VAL A 900 9.12 -40.24 49.60
C VAL A 900 10.37 -41.10 49.77
N TRP A 901 10.81 -41.76 48.70
CA TRP A 901 12.07 -42.49 48.66
C TRP A 901 12.69 -42.49 47.27
N THR A 902 13.99 -42.78 47.21
CA THR A 902 14.76 -42.94 45.98
C THR A 902 15.52 -44.26 46.00
N PHE A 903 15.33 -45.07 44.96
CA PHE A 903 16.15 -46.24 44.67
C PHE A 903 17.21 -45.86 43.63
N SER A 904 18.49 -45.99 44.00
CA SER A 904 19.63 -45.57 43.17
C SER A 904 20.75 -46.62 43.25
N PRO A 905 20.65 -47.74 42.52
CA PRO A 905 21.59 -48.86 42.65
C PRO A 905 22.98 -48.58 42.04
N GLY A 906 23.13 -47.50 41.27
CA GLY A 906 24.40 -47.08 40.66
C GLY A 906 24.78 -47.83 39.37
N ASN A 907 23.98 -48.82 38.99
CA ASN A 907 24.18 -49.64 37.81
C ASN A 907 22.88 -49.92 37.03
N MET A 908 21.87 -49.06 37.18
CA MET A 908 20.59 -49.16 36.48
C MET A 908 20.61 -48.31 35.20
N ASP A 909 20.24 -48.93 34.10
CA ASP A 909 20.09 -48.28 32.79
C ASP A 909 18.66 -47.74 32.60
N ALA A 910 18.38 -47.13 31.45
CA ALA A 910 17.15 -46.37 31.22
C ALA A 910 15.89 -47.20 31.54
N VAL A 911 14.95 -46.58 32.25
CA VAL A 911 13.64 -47.15 32.57
C VAL A 911 12.61 -46.55 31.60
N ASN A 912 12.29 -47.29 30.54
CA ASN A 912 11.34 -46.89 29.51
C ASN A 912 9.93 -47.47 29.71
N SER A 913 9.77 -48.32 30.72
CA SER A 913 8.54 -49.07 30.97
C SER A 913 7.71 -48.44 32.10
N THR A 914 6.45 -48.86 32.20
CA THR A 914 5.62 -48.62 33.38
C THR A 914 5.98 -49.67 34.45
N PRO A 915 6.35 -49.29 35.68
CA PRO A 915 6.52 -50.23 36.78
C PRO A 915 5.24 -51.03 37.08
N ALA A 916 5.37 -52.22 37.68
CA ALA A 916 4.22 -53.01 38.13
C ALA A 916 4.20 -53.12 39.66
N VAL A 917 3.08 -52.69 40.27
CA VAL A 917 2.88 -52.74 41.71
C VAL A 917 2.23 -54.07 42.10
N ASP A 918 2.88 -54.78 43.01
CA ASP A 918 2.32 -55.93 43.70
C ASP A 918 1.72 -55.48 45.04
N TYR A 919 0.40 -55.28 45.04
CA TYR A 919 -0.37 -54.87 46.22
C TYR A 919 -0.37 -55.92 47.34
N ALA A 920 -0.24 -57.21 47.00
CA ALA A 920 -0.28 -58.28 47.99
C ALA A 920 1.00 -58.31 48.82
N ASN A 921 2.15 -58.02 48.21
CA ASN A 921 3.45 -58.07 48.88
C ASN A 921 4.09 -56.69 49.14
N ASN A 922 3.42 -55.59 48.78
CA ASN A 922 3.98 -54.23 48.81
C ASN A 922 5.35 -54.15 48.12
N THR A 923 5.45 -54.73 46.91
CA THR A 923 6.67 -54.64 46.10
C THR A 923 6.37 -53.98 44.77
N VAL A 924 7.38 -53.34 44.18
CA VAL A 924 7.29 -52.81 42.82
C VAL A 924 8.35 -53.47 41.95
N TRP A 925 7.92 -53.88 40.77
CA TRP A 925 8.76 -54.46 39.74
C TRP A 925 9.04 -53.41 38.67
N VAL A 926 10.32 -53.21 38.39
CA VAL A 926 10.78 -52.23 37.41
C VAL A 926 11.67 -52.92 36.41
N SER A 927 11.36 -52.75 35.12
CA SER A 927 12.26 -53.18 34.04
C SER A 927 13.13 -52.02 33.57
N SER A 928 14.35 -52.33 33.17
CA SER A 928 15.29 -51.37 32.60
C SER A 928 16.04 -51.97 31.43
N LEU A 929 16.74 -51.12 30.69
CA LEU A 929 17.81 -51.58 29.81
C LEU A 929 18.92 -52.25 30.66
N SER A 930 19.84 -52.93 29.98
CA SER A 930 20.91 -53.74 30.62
C SER A 930 22.28 -53.53 30.00
N ASN A 931 22.47 -52.50 29.16
CA ASN A 931 23.65 -52.41 28.29
C ASN A 931 23.96 -53.75 27.57
N GLY A 932 22.95 -54.36 26.95
CA GLY A 932 23.11 -55.64 26.23
C GLY A 932 23.33 -56.88 27.12
N GLY A 933 22.94 -56.81 28.40
CA GLY A 933 22.99 -57.92 29.36
C GLY A 933 24.09 -57.78 30.44
N ALA A 934 24.89 -56.71 30.39
CA ALA A 934 25.96 -56.45 31.36
C ALA A 934 25.43 -55.95 32.72
N GLN A 935 24.22 -55.40 32.77
CA GLN A 935 23.57 -54.91 33.99
C GLN A 935 22.24 -55.63 34.26
N PRO A 936 21.72 -55.61 35.50
CA PRO A 936 20.39 -56.12 35.77
C PRO A 936 19.33 -55.30 35.04
N SER A 937 18.29 -55.97 34.52
CA SER A 937 17.20 -55.37 33.75
C SER A 937 15.81 -55.59 34.35
N LEU A 938 15.70 -56.36 35.43
CA LEU A 938 14.48 -56.50 36.19
C LEU A 938 14.79 -56.37 37.68
N TRP A 939 14.10 -55.45 38.33
CA TRP A 939 14.36 -55.03 39.71
C TRP A 939 13.10 -55.23 40.54
N LYS A 940 13.24 -55.90 41.69
CA LYS A 940 12.20 -56.01 42.71
C LYS A 940 12.58 -55.09 43.86
N ILE A 941 11.71 -54.13 44.16
CA ILE A 941 11.95 -53.07 45.15
C ILE A 941 10.82 -53.12 46.18
N ASN A 942 11.15 -52.89 47.44
CA ASN A 942 10.14 -52.69 48.47
C ASN A 942 9.44 -51.34 48.24
N SER A 943 8.13 -51.36 48.02
CA SER A 943 7.37 -50.14 47.71
C SER A 943 7.23 -49.17 48.88
N VAL A 944 7.39 -49.65 50.11
CA VAL A 944 7.28 -48.85 51.34
C VAL A 944 8.60 -48.14 51.65
N THR A 945 9.74 -48.82 51.48
CA THR A 945 11.05 -48.31 51.91
C THR A 945 11.98 -47.89 50.76
N GLY A 946 11.69 -48.31 49.53
CA GLY A 946 12.57 -48.11 48.38
C GLY A 946 13.81 -49.03 48.36
N ALA A 947 13.91 -49.98 49.30
CA ALA A 947 15.05 -50.90 49.36
C ALA A 947 15.00 -51.98 48.26
N ALA A 948 16.16 -52.33 47.69
CA ALA A 948 16.26 -53.48 46.79
C ALA A 948 15.93 -54.79 47.51
N ILE A 949 15.11 -55.63 46.88
CA ILE A 949 14.82 -56.99 47.32
C ILE A 949 15.61 -57.99 46.48
N SER A 950 15.53 -57.88 45.16
CA SER A 950 16.25 -58.74 44.22
C SER A 950 16.39 -58.08 42.86
N ASN A 951 17.32 -58.54 42.03
CA ASN A 951 17.47 -58.10 40.64
C ASN A 951 17.88 -59.27 39.75
N PHE A 952 17.62 -59.14 38.44
CA PHE A 952 17.83 -60.18 37.45
C PHE A 952 18.40 -59.59 36.15
N SER A 953 19.41 -60.26 35.57
CA SER A 953 20.02 -59.88 34.29
C SER A 953 19.40 -60.70 33.16
N LEU A 954 18.39 -60.13 32.49
CA LEU A 954 17.59 -60.84 31.49
C LEU A 954 17.81 -60.32 30.06
N GLY A 955 18.75 -59.37 29.87
CA GLY A 955 18.91 -58.61 28.62
C GLY A 955 18.04 -57.34 28.61
N ASN A 956 18.11 -56.53 27.55
CA ASN A 956 17.38 -55.26 27.50
C ASN A 956 15.87 -55.50 27.57
N ILE A 957 15.16 -54.75 28.41
CA ILE A 957 13.71 -54.78 28.53
C ILE A 957 13.19 -53.35 28.50
N SER A 958 12.53 -52.99 27.41
CA SER A 958 11.81 -51.72 27.25
C SER A 958 10.31 -51.83 27.60
N GLY A 959 9.78 -53.06 27.67
CA GLY A 959 8.38 -53.36 28.00
C GLY A 959 8.08 -53.43 29.51
N SER A 960 6.82 -53.22 29.88
CA SER A 960 6.37 -53.34 31.27
C SER A 960 6.37 -54.78 31.79
N PRO A 961 6.73 -55.01 33.07
CA PRO A 961 6.54 -56.31 33.71
C PRO A 961 5.06 -56.59 33.95
N THR A 962 4.67 -57.85 33.79
CA THR A 962 3.30 -58.32 34.05
C THR A 962 3.32 -59.32 35.19
N ILE A 963 2.57 -59.02 36.25
CA ILE A 963 2.38 -59.93 37.38
C ILE A 963 1.21 -60.87 37.01
N SER A 964 1.44 -62.18 37.12
CA SER A 964 0.40 -63.22 36.98
C SER A 964 -0.80 -62.95 37.92
N LEU A 965 -1.98 -63.43 37.52
CA LEU A 965 -3.21 -63.18 38.27
C LEU A 965 -3.16 -63.65 39.73
N ASN A 966 -2.42 -64.72 40.02
CA ASN A 966 -2.24 -65.23 41.38
C ASN A 966 -1.05 -64.61 42.14
N GLY A 967 -0.34 -63.65 41.52
CA GLY A 967 0.79 -62.93 42.11
C GLY A 967 2.10 -63.72 42.21
N ARG A 968 2.19 -64.96 41.69
CA ARG A 968 3.36 -65.84 41.93
C ARG A 968 4.48 -65.69 40.91
N VAL A 969 4.17 -65.26 39.70
CA VAL A 969 5.14 -65.10 38.60
C VAL A 969 5.06 -63.70 38.02
N VAL A 970 6.23 -63.14 37.69
CA VAL A 970 6.38 -61.91 36.89
C VAL A 970 6.93 -62.29 35.53
N TYR A 971 6.26 -61.83 34.48
CA TYR A 971 6.63 -62.03 33.09
C TYR A 971 7.14 -60.74 32.47
N VAL A 972 8.21 -60.86 31.69
CA VAL A 972 8.77 -59.76 30.89
C VAL A 972 9.15 -60.27 29.50
N VAL A 973 9.01 -59.41 28.50
CA VAL A 973 9.49 -59.69 27.14
C VAL A 973 10.73 -58.83 26.92
N THR A 974 11.83 -59.45 26.52
CA THR A 974 13.07 -58.74 26.21
C THR A 974 12.95 -58.02 24.87
N ASP A 975 13.79 -57.02 24.64
CA ASP A 975 13.86 -56.29 23.36
C ASP A 975 14.27 -57.21 22.20
N THR A 976 14.86 -58.37 22.49
CA THR A 976 15.15 -59.45 21.52
C THR A 976 13.98 -60.43 21.32
N GLY A 977 12.85 -60.23 22.00
CA GLY A 977 11.63 -61.02 21.87
C GLY A 977 11.61 -62.34 22.63
N ASN A 978 12.49 -62.53 23.61
CA ASN A 978 12.44 -63.67 24.52
C ASN A 978 11.46 -63.39 25.66
N LEU A 979 10.77 -64.43 26.14
CA LEU A 979 9.86 -64.33 27.29
C LEU A 979 10.57 -64.87 28.52
N ALA A 980 10.74 -64.04 29.55
CA ALA A 980 11.26 -64.48 30.85
C ALA A 980 10.14 -64.53 31.89
N ALA A 981 10.23 -65.53 32.76
CA ALA A 981 9.37 -65.74 33.91
C ALA A 981 10.23 -65.75 35.18
N VAL A 982 9.85 -64.94 36.16
CA VAL A 982 10.53 -64.81 37.45
C VAL A 982 9.54 -65.11 38.57
N ARG A 983 9.88 -66.02 39.48
CA ARG A 983 9.06 -66.29 40.64
C ARG A 983 9.10 -65.10 41.59
N ASN A 984 7.92 -64.59 41.90
CA ASN A 984 7.74 -63.50 42.84
C ASN A 984 7.76 -64.00 44.29
N ASP A 985 7.29 -65.22 44.52
CA ASP A 985 7.19 -65.91 45.81
C ASP A 985 8.48 -66.62 46.22
N ILE A 986 9.41 -66.87 45.28
CA ILE A 986 10.67 -67.58 45.54
C ILE A 986 11.86 -66.77 45.01
N ALA A 987 12.80 -66.43 45.88
CA ALA A 987 14.00 -65.69 45.50
C ALA A 987 14.85 -66.48 44.47
N ALA A 988 15.43 -65.75 43.50
CA ALA A 988 16.38 -66.28 42.52
C ALA A 988 15.86 -67.42 41.61
N CYS A 989 14.54 -67.57 41.42
CA CYS A 989 13.98 -68.58 40.53
C CYS A 989 13.48 -67.96 39.22
N THR A 990 14.14 -68.28 38.10
CA THR A 990 13.87 -67.71 36.78
C THR A 990 13.91 -68.74 35.66
N ASN A 991 13.12 -68.54 34.62
CA ASN A 991 13.19 -69.32 33.38
C ASN A 991 12.98 -68.39 32.17
N THR A 992 13.62 -68.71 31.03
CA THR A 992 13.54 -67.91 29.80
C THR A 992 13.23 -68.80 28.60
N LEU A 993 12.17 -68.44 27.88
CA LEU A 993 11.84 -68.99 26.58
C LEU A 993 12.53 -68.19 25.48
N VAL A 994 13.46 -68.84 24.77
CA VAL A 994 14.10 -68.29 23.57
C VAL A 994 13.20 -68.52 22.36
N THR A 995 12.80 -67.45 21.67
CA THR A 995 11.78 -67.52 20.61
C THR A 995 12.32 -67.46 19.19
N GLY A 996 13.59 -67.05 19.03
CA GLY A 996 14.21 -66.73 17.74
C GLY A 996 13.67 -65.45 17.10
N ALA A 997 12.93 -64.62 17.84
CA ALA A 997 12.51 -63.30 17.37
C ALA A 997 13.68 -62.33 17.27
N THR A 998 13.49 -61.27 16.50
CA THR A 998 14.42 -60.14 16.39
C THR A 998 13.98 -58.95 17.23
N SER A 999 12.69 -58.86 17.58
CA SER A 999 12.19 -57.89 18.56
C SER A 999 11.02 -58.42 19.40
N GLY A 1000 10.90 -57.90 20.62
CA GLY A 1000 9.71 -58.00 21.46
C GLY A 1000 9.06 -56.63 21.64
N ASN A 1001 7.74 -56.56 21.62
CA ASN A 1001 7.00 -55.30 21.74
C ASN A 1001 6.09 -55.33 22.98
N GLY A 1002 6.19 -54.30 23.82
CA GLY A 1002 5.25 -54.08 24.92
C GLY A 1002 5.38 -55.05 26.09
N PHE A 1003 4.27 -55.31 26.77
CA PHE A 1003 4.18 -56.24 27.90
C PHE A 1003 3.45 -57.54 27.53
N PRO A 1004 3.81 -58.68 28.15
CA PRO A 1004 3.10 -59.93 27.96
C PRO A 1004 1.77 -59.94 28.71
N ILE A 1005 0.78 -60.67 28.20
CA ILE A 1005 -0.50 -60.92 28.89
C ILE A 1005 -0.46 -62.33 29.47
N ALA A 1006 -0.58 -62.45 30.79
CA ALA A 1006 -0.69 -63.74 31.47
C ALA A 1006 -2.16 -64.06 31.80
N VAL A 1007 -2.62 -65.24 31.40
CA VAL A 1007 -3.96 -65.77 31.67
C VAL A 1007 -3.83 -67.09 32.41
N ALA A 1008 -4.34 -67.16 33.63
CA ALA A 1008 -4.28 -68.38 34.44
C ALA A 1008 -5.05 -69.53 33.76
N THR A 1009 -4.41 -70.70 33.70
CA THR A 1009 -5.00 -71.94 33.15
C THR A 1009 -5.20 -73.01 34.22
N GLY A 1010 -4.58 -72.83 35.38
CA GLY A 1010 -4.65 -73.72 36.53
C GLY A 1010 -4.02 -73.05 37.75
N ALA A 1011 -3.91 -73.78 38.86
CA ALA A 1011 -3.38 -73.22 40.11
C ALA A 1011 -1.91 -72.79 40.01
N LEU A 1012 -1.12 -73.48 39.19
CA LEU A 1012 0.31 -73.26 38.98
C LEU A 1012 0.68 -73.28 37.48
N SER A 1013 -0.20 -72.77 36.64
CA SER A 1013 0.03 -72.71 35.19
C SER A 1013 -0.64 -71.51 34.53
N ASP A 1014 0.10 -70.86 33.64
CA ASP A 1014 -0.34 -69.66 32.94
C ASP A 1014 -0.16 -69.82 31.42
N ASN A 1015 -1.06 -69.26 30.64
CA ASN A 1015 -0.87 -68.99 29.21
C ASN A 1015 -0.42 -67.55 29.03
N ILE A 1016 0.67 -67.34 28.31
CA ILE A 1016 1.29 -66.03 28.13
C ILE A 1016 1.22 -65.66 26.65
N PHE A 1017 0.57 -64.55 26.37
CA PHE A 1017 0.46 -63.97 25.03
C PHE A 1017 1.35 -62.74 24.90
N PHE A 1018 2.14 -62.66 23.85
CA PHE A 1018 3.08 -61.56 23.69
C PHE A 1018 3.41 -61.27 22.23
N ALA A 1019 3.65 -60.01 21.91
CA ALA A 1019 3.98 -59.56 20.57
C ALA A 1019 5.48 -59.71 20.29
N THR A 1020 5.81 -60.32 19.16
CA THR A 1020 7.20 -60.42 18.67
C THR A 1020 7.26 -60.13 17.19
N THR A 1021 8.43 -59.69 16.73
CA THR A 1021 8.73 -59.52 15.31
C THR A 1021 9.91 -60.38 14.91
N THR A 1022 9.78 -61.10 13.80
CA THR A 1022 10.88 -61.85 13.17
C THR A 1022 10.99 -61.42 11.70
N ALA A 1023 12.16 -60.90 11.30
CA ALA A 1023 12.42 -60.44 9.93
C ALA A 1023 11.35 -59.47 9.36
N GLY A 1024 10.87 -58.55 10.21
CA GLY A 1024 9.84 -57.56 9.85
C GLY A 1024 8.39 -58.06 9.88
N ALA A 1025 8.15 -59.35 10.12
CA ALA A 1025 6.81 -59.91 10.30
C ALA A 1025 6.46 -60.01 11.79
N GLY A 1026 5.41 -59.30 12.22
CA GLY A 1026 4.90 -59.37 13.59
C GLY A 1026 3.90 -60.50 13.80
N THR A 1027 3.84 -61.02 15.02
CA THR A 1027 2.86 -62.03 15.44
C THR A 1027 2.60 -61.96 16.94
N ILE A 1028 1.46 -62.49 17.39
CA ILE A 1028 1.20 -62.77 18.81
C ILE A 1028 1.54 -64.24 19.07
N ARG A 1029 2.56 -64.47 19.90
CA ARG A 1029 2.94 -65.81 20.36
C ARG A 1029 2.14 -66.20 21.59
N LYS A 1030 1.96 -67.51 21.79
CA LYS A 1030 1.41 -68.10 23.01
C LYS A 1030 2.41 -69.10 23.59
N ALA A 1031 2.74 -68.95 24.86
CA ALA A 1031 3.55 -69.90 25.61
C ALA A 1031 2.77 -70.36 26.85
N SER A 1032 2.85 -71.64 27.19
CA SER A 1032 2.31 -72.15 28.46
C SER A 1032 3.46 -72.28 29.45
N PHE A 1033 3.30 -71.72 30.64
CA PHE A 1033 4.29 -71.80 31.71
C PHE A 1033 3.71 -72.58 32.89
N ALA A 1034 4.30 -73.73 33.20
CA ALA A 1034 3.98 -74.52 34.38
C ALA A 1034 5.07 -74.36 35.42
N TYR A 1035 4.70 -74.25 36.70
CA TYR A 1035 5.63 -74.07 37.81
C TYR A 1035 5.19 -74.88 39.04
N ASN A 1036 6.10 -75.05 40.00
CA ASN A 1036 5.89 -75.85 41.20
C ASN A 1036 5.83 -74.99 42.47
N VAL A 1037 5.48 -75.61 43.60
CA VAL A 1037 5.50 -74.92 44.91
C VAL A 1037 6.93 -74.54 45.33
N ALA A 1038 7.95 -75.27 44.88
CA ALA A 1038 9.37 -74.96 45.05
C ALA A 1038 10.04 -74.74 43.68
N CYS A 1039 11.19 -74.05 43.67
CA CYS A 1039 11.97 -73.85 42.44
C CYS A 1039 12.59 -75.17 41.95
N GLY A 1040 12.72 -75.35 40.63
CA GLY A 1040 13.36 -76.53 40.02
C GLY A 1040 12.43 -77.42 39.19
N GLY A 1041 11.34 -76.86 38.64
CA GLY A 1041 10.43 -77.55 37.73
C GLY A 1041 9.63 -76.63 36.80
N GLU A 1042 10.01 -75.35 36.77
CA GLU A 1042 9.49 -74.34 35.86
C GLU A 1042 9.75 -74.77 34.41
N THR A 1043 8.71 -74.90 33.59
CA THR A 1043 8.86 -75.29 32.19
C THR A 1043 7.98 -74.44 31.29
N PHE A 1044 8.57 -73.96 30.19
CA PHE A 1044 7.82 -73.45 29.07
C PHE A 1044 7.49 -74.58 28.11
N ALA A 1045 6.23 -74.64 27.69
CA ALA A 1045 5.75 -75.53 26.64
C ALA A 1045 5.15 -74.71 25.50
N ALA A 1046 5.34 -75.21 24.27
CA ALA A 1046 4.59 -74.71 23.12
C ALA A 1046 3.10 -74.99 23.32
N ALA A 1047 2.25 -74.01 23.06
CA ALA A 1047 0.82 -74.18 23.20
C ALA A 1047 0.26 -75.06 22.06
N ALA A 1048 -0.14 -76.28 22.38
CA ALA A 1048 -0.74 -77.20 21.43
C ALA A 1048 -2.01 -76.59 20.79
N GLY A 1049 -2.11 -76.66 19.45
CA GLY A 1049 -3.25 -76.13 18.70
C GLY A 1049 -3.25 -74.62 18.44
N TYR A 1050 -2.24 -73.88 18.90
CA TYR A 1050 -2.10 -72.45 18.61
C TYR A 1050 -1.17 -72.21 17.41
N ALA A 1051 -1.69 -71.59 16.36
CA ALA A 1051 -0.92 -71.16 15.20
C ALA A 1051 -0.68 -69.64 15.29
N ASN A 1052 0.59 -69.23 15.31
CA ASN A 1052 0.96 -67.82 15.29
C ASN A 1052 0.33 -67.13 14.05
N PRO A 1053 -0.45 -66.05 14.22
CA PRO A 1053 -1.06 -65.37 13.07
C PRO A 1053 0.01 -64.74 12.17
N SER A 1054 -0.24 -64.75 10.86
CA SER A 1054 0.66 -64.25 9.82
C SER A 1054 -0.03 -63.22 8.91
N GLY A 1055 0.74 -62.40 8.19
CA GLY A 1055 0.21 -61.38 7.27
C GLY A 1055 -0.37 -60.13 7.94
N ILE A 1056 -0.18 -59.95 9.25
CA ILE A 1056 -0.82 -58.91 10.06
C ILE A 1056 0.10 -57.73 10.43
N GLY A 1057 1.24 -57.58 9.77
CA GLY A 1057 2.20 -56.49 10.02
C GLY A 1057 2.90 -56.60 11.39
N THR A 1058 3.69 -55.59 11.76
CA THR A 1058 4.25 -55.50 13.11
C THR A 1058 3.18 -55.03 14.07
N LEU A 1059 3.01 -55.71 15.21
CA LEU A 1059 1.93 -55.45 16.15
C LEU A 1059 2.37 -54.56 17.30
N SER A 1060 1.41 -53.74 17.75
CA SER A 1060 1.42 -53.03 19.02
C SER A 1060 1.39 -54.00 20.20
N THR A 1061 1.49 -53.48 21.42
CA THR A 1061 1.24 -54.27 22.62
C THR A 1061 -0.18 -54.85 22.57
N PRO A 1062 -0.38 -56.16 22.81
CA PRO A 1062 -1.71 -56.75 22.82
C PRO A 1062 -2.47 -56.35 24.09
N ILE A 1063 -3.81 -56.36 24.02
CA ILE A 1063 -4.70 -56.30 25.18
C ILE A 1063 -5.69 -57.47 25.15
N TRP A 1064 -6.02 -58.03 26.30
CA TRP A 1064 -6.96 -59.15 26.43
C TRP A 1064 -8.28 -58.66 26.99
N ASN A 1065 -9.38 -59.11 26.39
CA ASN A 1065 -10.72 -58.87 26.90
C ASN A 1065 -11.16 -60.07 27.75
N PRO A 1066 -11.27 -59.92 29.09
CA PRO A 1066 -11.60 -61.03 29.99
C PRO A 1066 -13.03 -61.56 29.81
N PHE A 1067 -13.95 -60.78 29.23
CA PHE A 1067 -15.34 -61.18 29.04
C PHE A 1067 -15.56 -61.98 27.77
N THR A 1068 -14.93 -61.55 26.66
CA THR A 1068 -15.07 -62.23 25.35
C THR A 1068 -13.96 -63.24 25.08
N GLY A 1069 -12.86 -63.19 25.83
CA GLY A 1069 -11.67 -64.01 25.63
C GLY A 1069 -10.71 -63.51 24.54
N PHE A 1070 -11.13 -62.64 23.62
CA PHE A 1070 -10.29 -62.23 22.49
C PHE A 1070 -9.12 -61.31 22.87
N ILE A 1071 -8.07 -61.36 22.04
CA ILE A 1071 -6.90 -60.48 22.10
C ILE A 1071 -7.01 -59.43 21.00
N TYR A 1072 -6.66 -58.19 21.32
CA TYR A 1072 -6.66 -57.09 20.35
C TYR A 1072 -5.27 -56.47 20.24
N ALA A 1073 -4.85 -56.14 19.03
CA ALA A 1073 -3.60 -55.43 18.77
C ALA A 1073 -3.71 -54.54 17.53
N GLY A 1074 -3.16 -53.32 17.63
CA GLY A 1074 -2.92 -52.45 16.50
C GLY A 1074 -1.75 -52.96 15.65
N SER A 1075 -1.69 -52.54 14.39
CA SER A 1075 -0.65 -52.95 13.45
C SER A 1075 -0.07 -51.80 12.65
N SER A 1076 1.19 -51.95 12.25
CA SER A 1076 1.87 -51.07 11.31
C SER A 1076 1.24 -51.01 9.92
N ASN A 1077 0.30 -51.90 9.59
CA ASN A 1077 -0.43 -51.85 8.31
C ASN A 1077 -1.77 -51.10 8.38
N GLY A 1078 -1.99 -50.31 9.44
CA GLY A 1078 -3.18 -49.45 9.56
C GLY A 1078 -4.42 -50.15 10.11
N ASN A 1079 -4.29 -51.41 10.54
CA ASN A 1079 -5.41 -52.22 11.01
C ASN A 1079 -5.34 -52.49 12.52
N LEU A 1080 -6.53 -52.68 13.10
CA LEU A 1080 -6.75 -53.27 14.42
C LEU A 1080 -7.25 -54.71 14.23
N TYR A 1081 -6.58 -55.67 14.86
CA TYR A 1081 -6.91 -57.10 14.76
C TYR A 1081 -7.57 -57.63 16.03
N LYS A 1082 -8.54 -58.54 15.87
CA LYS A 1082 -9.13 -59.39 16.90
C LYS A 1082 -8.60 -60.81 16.69
N ILE A 1083 -7.92 -61.37 17.68
CA ILE A 1083 -7.22 -62.65 17.62
C ILE A 1083 -7.86 -63.62 18.63
N ASP A 1084 -8.16 -64.83 18.18
CA ASP A 1084 -8.67 -65.91 19.02
C ASP A 1084 -7.53 -66.50 19.88
N PRO A 1085 -7.59 -66.43 21.23
CA PRO A 1085 -6.54 -66.96 22.11
C PRO A 1085 -6.44 -68.50 22.10
N ALA A 1086 -7.46 -69.20 21.60
CA ALA A 1086 -7.50 -70.66 21.59
C ALA A 1086 -6.58 -71.23 20.49
N ASN A 1087 -6.68 -70.66 19.28
CA ASN A 1087 -6.03 -71.18 18.08
C ASN A 1087 -5.12 -70.19 17.34
N GLY A 1088 -5.13 -68.90 17.72
CA GLY A 1088 -4.31 -67.85 17.11
C GLY A 1088 -4.84 -67.28 15.78
N SER A 1089 -6.02 -67.68 15.34
CA SER A 1089 -6.65 -67.16 14.13
C SER A 1089 -7.13 -65.70 14.28
N VAL A 1090 -7.11 -64.96 13.18
CA VAL A 1090 -7.68 -63.60 13.11
C VAL A 1090 -9.20 -63.72 12.98
N ALA A 1091 -9.91 -63.45 14.08
CA ALA A 1091 -11.37 -63.50 14.16
C ALA A 1091 -12.05 -62.22 13.61
N GLY A 1092 -11.28 -61.13 13.41
CA GLY A 1092 -11.78 -59.89 12.81
C GLY A 1092 -10.67 -58.87 12.54
N THR A 1093 -10.88 -58.04 11.52
CA THR A 1093 -9.96 -56.99 11.11
C THR A 1093 -10.73 -55.69 10.90
N ARG A 1094 -10.18 -54.57 11.37
CA ARG A 1094 -10.72 -53.23 11.14
C ARG A 1094 -9.63 -52.31 10.63
N THR A 1095 -9.80 -51.75 9.44
CA THR A 1095 -8.93 -50.69 8.95
C THR A 1095 -9.26 -49.39 9.69
N VAL A 1096 -8.30 -48.90 10.46
CA VAL A 1096 -8.42 -47.65 11.23
C VAL A 1096 -7.88 -46.50 10.40
N ASN A 1097 -6.66 -46.65 9.88
CA ASN A 1097 -6.01 -45.69 9.00
C ASN A 1097 -4.91 -46.39 8.20
N ALA A 1098 -5.18 -46.68 6.92
CA ALA A 1098 -4.26 -47.42 6.05
C ALA A 1098 -2.88 -46.73 5.84
N ALA A 1099 -2.78 -45.43 6.11
CA ALA A 1099 -1.56 -44.65 5.94
C ALA A 1099 -0.76 -44.46 7.25
N ALA A 1100 -1.16 -45.09 8.35
CA ALA A 1100 -0.52 -44.92 9.65
C ALA A 1100 -0.34 -46.27 10.39
N THR A 1101 0.61 -46.31 11.31
CA THR A 1101 0.74 -47.40 12.28
C THR A 1101 -0.28 -47.20 13.40
N ILE A 1102 -1.01 -48.25 13.75
CA ILE A 1102 -1.96 -48.24 14.86
C ILE A 1102 -1.26 -48.69 16.14
N GLY A 1103 -1.31 -47.84 17.16
CA GLY A 1103 -0.68 -48.06 18.45
C GLY A 1103 -1.48 -48.97 19.38
N ASP A 1104 -1.03 -49.04 20.63
CA ASP A 1104 -1.59 -49.95 21.63
C ASP A 1104 -3.07 -49.64 21.90
N PRO A 1105 -3.95 -50.65 21.84
CA PRO A 1105 -5.35 -50.47 22.21
C PRO A 1105 -5.53 -50.21 23.71
N ALA A 1106 -6.62 -49.52 24.03
CA ALA A 1106 -7.21 -49.43 25.37
C ALA A 1106 -8.63 -49.97 25.31
N LEU A 1107 -8.99 -50.84 26.25
CA LEU A 1107 -10.29 -51.49 26.31
C LEU A 1107 -11.13 -50.90 27.44
N ASP A 1108 -12.31 -50.41 27.09
CA ASP A 1108 -13.31 -49.98 28.05
C ASP A 1108 -14.49 -50.95 28.03
N VAL A 1109 -14.45 -51.87 28.99
CA VAL A 1109 -15.41 -52.96 29.13
C VAL A 1109 -16.77 -52.50 29.67
N PHE A 1110 -16.86 -51.31 30.26
CA PHE A 1110 -18.13 -50.82 30.83
C PHE A 1110 -19.05 -50.25 29.74
N VAL A 1111 -18.47 -49.64 28.71
CA VAL A 1111 -19.23 -49.09 27.56
C VAL A 1111 -18.99 -49.87 26.27
N ASN A 1112 -18.35 -51.04 26.34
CA ASN A 1112 -18.00 -51.90 25.21
C ASN A 1112 -17.27 -51.18 24.07
N ARG A 1113 -16.24 -50.40 24.42
CA ARG A 1113 -15.45 -49.61 23.46
C ARG A 1113 -13.98 -50.00 23.45
N ILE A 1114 -13.36 -49.81 22.29
CA ILE A 1114 -11.92 -49.88 22.10
C ILE A 1114 -11.40 -48.54 21.58
N TYR A 1115 -10.29 -48.08 22.14
CA TYR A 1115 -9.61 -46.84 21.78
C TYR A 1115 -8.23 -47.14 21.25
N VAL A 1116 -7.85 -46.50 20.15
CA VAL A 1116 -6.53 -46.66 19.52
C VAL A 1116 -6.01 -45.32 19.02
N GLY A 1117 -4.72 -45.08 19.21
CA GLY A 1117 -4.00 -43.99 18.57
C GLY A 1117 -3.37 -44.44 17.25
N ASP A 1118 -3.12 -43.52 16.33
CA ASP A 1118 -2.30 -43.75 15.13
C ASP A 1118 -1.03 -42.88 15.12
N SER A 1119 -0.09 -43.24 14.25
CA SER A 1119 1.17 -42.51 14.04
C SER A 1119 1.03 -41.17 13.30
N GLN A 1120 -0.20 -40.67 13.13
CA GLN A 1120 -0.50 -39.35 12.56
C GLN A 1120 -1.20 -38.45 13.59
N GLY A 1121 -1.18 -38.83 14.87
CA GLY A 1121 -1.71 -38.00 15.94
C GLY A 1121 -3.20 -38.13 16.16
N ARG A 1122 -3.86 -39.13 15.61
CA ARG A 1122 -5.32 -39.32 15.77
C ARG A 1122 -5.64 -40.45 16.73
N ILE A 1123 -6.57 -40.17 17.63
CA ILE A 1123 -7.18 -41.14 18.54
C ILE A 1123 -8.55 -41.47 18.00
N TYR A 1124 -8.92 -42.74 18.04
CA TYR A 1124 -10.20 -43.23 17.53
C TYR A 1124 -10.94 -44.01 18.61
N SER A 1125 -12.26 -43.89 18.60
CA SER A 1125 -13.16 -44.75 19.36
C SER A 1125 -13.99 -45.62 18.43
N PHE A 1126 -14.20 -46.85 18.89
CA PHE A 1126 -14.81 -47.92 18.15
C PHE A 1126 -15.63 -48.78 19.10
N ASP A 1127 -16.78 -49.28 18.63
CA ASP A 1127 -17.43 -50.40 19.31
C ASP A 1127 -16.54 -51.65 19.20
N ILE A 1128 -16.50 -52.45 20.27
CA ILE A 1128 -15.81 -53.74 20.26
C ILE A 1128 -16.42 -54.65 19.17
N PHE A 1129 -15.56 -55.41 18.49
CA PHE A 1129 -15.89 -56.33 17.38
C PHE A 1129 -16.93 -57.40 17.68
#